data_AF-A0A7V4GCJ4-F1
#
_entry.id   AF-A0A7V4GCJ4-F1
#
_cell.length_a   1.000
_cell.length_b   1.000
_cell.length_c   1.000
_cell.angle_alpha   90.00
_cell.angle_beta   90.00
_cell.angle_gamma   90.00
#
_symmetry.space_group_name_H-M   'P 1'
#
loop_
_entity.id
_entity.type
_entity.pdbx_description
1 polymer ?
#
loop_
_entity_poly.entity_id
_entity_poly.type
_entity_poly.pdbx_seq_one_letter_code
_entity_poly.pdbx_strand_id
1 'polypeptide(L)'
;MNGVEEVIARSRQPGTFVERRTFSVARDRAIAKLRKFALASPYDYILELIQAAVANGAHYVDLELRGSRMGLTYVGGGFAPNELGQLFDFLFASREDLETADVRQLALGLNALFQFEPDEVVLESGDGTAKGTTRVRITGADTVEVGRPEAPLRGTYVVARGLSGGLPGTSVPRRGELAAIESRCLAAPVPIVVNSEPLFGYAKARTPKLFGYRQWVPFDEGDLYGAVGLGWTADDRVFHLLTWGVLIESVRAEPFPGLRLGGIVCFDRLHKTVDHAAIVRDERLDEMFARLRPYAQMLRDGRAAATYDLRLPDGPPLGPRELREIARRVRTLVVVPASTCAGGPPLERARQIGRALDAPVLLAGPADADAVRLVAGPGTRVVEPCVGDDTDLTFYRQPPAEPPAPPWLVAPVRGEPLDAKRLADVLQADGVLPPAQPAGADARDQFLRELGGRCEVRATLFVPERPPHPGGLAVELVSADRRVALLPIESRFTGGLLRVEVESASPRALLRVWPGTTDTTLGALVAYAVVRLSTPALEAAERRVVAGLERSATAAGTTGSRAALGALARAGLLRLRTDADGFVAPRFSLFDPQLPAALLDLPLVRTLDGRECSARDLEEILEATGGVLYGVVPEVPADLRGLDRSRILDLDPQQERLLLALVGEASYVRVDARDVLAESAGLRVRDFALGLRAWPDFPLLVEGADPAALPPERRRLVEHELVRRLQRLFAAGPTEELRRQAARHLLWYLRRRRSAGPDEGVVEVDRLPLFLDVDGVPRSLDDLRDLLAGPGVPMHDGWSTDPADLGPLADAVGRPLGAPEGPRPPFRGLAMNPFARHVLSRLGRVTPVLDFDLTDAEARADGRPPETAYVVRVDIAADFATGTLGLPVAEVAEPAVAVVDEQRRLLGVLREAVREDGVVGALRLTAGDVPAERIAGLARHGVALLFAEVLRRLPGMAADDPQRLRCLRAALRWADRRTLFVARPDGSVALDIRDPLAERILDLPVFPTSGGLPATARRLLGEHAAACVGMLPDSARTRLDPSTPAPLRAWLDEACAAARVVRPAAARLVPPPELDPTSNPRRLAGWIADLLASLGAVEGRSHPLVVEFGRGGEDRWNAGRDRRFDELVLGCLPVATREGPRQLLVLDSSHRFVRRLLADPRGDREALAWVLLACFGRLNEVLAAVSDEDELAFQQRVLDLLETPAQMP
;
A
#
# COMPACT_ATOMS: atom_id res chain seq x y z
N MET A 1 -38.84 -43.43 -43.11
CA MET A 1 -38.29 -43.53 -41.73
C MET A 1 -37.99 -42.11 -41.30
N ASN A 2 -38.52 -41.68 -40.16
CA ASN A 2 -38.36 -40.31 -39.69
C ASN A 2 -36.90 -40.09 -39.27
N GLY A 3 -36.29 -38.97 -39.65
CA GLY A 3 -34.87 -38.70 -39.34
C GLY A 3 -34.50 -38.78 -37.84
N VAL A 4 -35.47 -38.62 -36.94
CA VAL A 4 -35.29 -38.82 -35.48
C VAL A 4 -35.13 -40.30 -35.11
N GLU A 5 -35.88 -41.20 -35.76
CA GLU A 5 -35.80 -42.65 -35.51
C GLU A 5 -34.41 -43.19 -35.90
N GLU A 6 -33.79 -42.60 -36.92
CA GLU A 6 -32.42 -42.92 -37.35
C GLU A 6 -31.37 -42.53 -36.29
N VAL A 7 -31.49 -41.35 -35.68
CA VAL A 7 -30.57 -40.91 -34.61
C VAL A 7 -30.79 -41.73 -33.32
N ILE A 8 -32.04 -42.03 -32.95
CA ILE A 8 -32.35 -42.90 -31.80
C ILE A 8 -31.85 -44.33 -32.03
N ALA A 9 -32.00 -44.87 -33.24
CA ALA A 9 -31.45 -46.17 -33.59
C ALA A 9 -29.91 -46.16 -33.51
N ARG A 10 -29.27 -45.08 -33.99
CA ARG A 10 -27.82 -44.89 -33.93
C ARG A 10 -27.29 -44.84 -32.50
N SER A 11 -27.95 -44.11 -31.60
CA SER A 11 -27.53 -43.98 -30.19
C SER A 11 -27.61 -45.30 -29.40
N ARG A 12 -28.35 -46.29 -29.93
CA ARG A 12 -28.49 -47.64 -29.36
C ARG A 12 -27.47 -48.65 -29.90
N GLN A 13 -26.77 -48.35 -31.00
CA GLN A 13 -25.78 -49.25 -31.61
C GLN A 13 -24.36 -49.03 -31.06
N PRO A 14 -23.55 -50.09 -30.86
CA PRO A 14 -22.11 -49.94 -30.66
C PRO A 14 -21.47 -49.41 -31.95
N GLY A 15 -20.66 -48.35 -31.86
CA GLY A 15 -20.02 -47.70 -33.01
C GLY A 15 -18.51 -47.63 -32.85
N THR A 16 -17.81 -47.71 -33.99
CA THR A 16 -16.35 -47.77 -34.15
C THR A 16 -15.82 -46.52 -34.86
N PHE A 17 -14.55 -46.20 -34.64
CA PHE A 17 -13.86 -45.06 -35.26
C PHE A 17 -13.17 -45.49 -36.57
N VAL A 18 -13.31 -44.68 -37.62
CA VAL A 18 -12.53 -44.79 -38.87
C VAL A 18 -11.18 -44.08 -38.73
N GLU A 19 -11.14 -42.98 -37.97
CA GLU A 19 -9.94 -42.21 -37.65
C GLU A 19 -10.03 -41.80 -36.17
N ARG A 20 -8.98 -42.03 -35.36
CA ARG A 20 -8.97 -41.83 -33.90
C ARG A 20 -7.82 -40.93 -33.46
N ARG A 21 -8.11 -39.98 -32.56
CA ARG A 21 -7.11 -39.18 -31.83
C ARG A 21 -7.44 -39.23 -30.34
N THR A 22 -6.42 -39.32 -29.50
CA THR A 22 -6.55 -39.39 -28.05
C THR A 22 -5.86 -38.19 -27.43
N PHE A 23 -6.54 -37.51 -26.49
CA PHE A 23 -6.00 -36.37 -25.76
C PHE A 23 -6.12 -36.61 -24.26
N SER A 24 -5.10 -36.20 -23.49
CA SER A 24 -5.15 -36.15 -22.02
C SER A 24 -5.59 -34.75 -21.57
N VAL A 25 -6.60 -34.65 -20.72
CA VAL A 25 -7.13 -33.36 -20.25
C VAL A 25 -6.17 -32.76 -19.20
N ALA A 26 -5.23 -31.88 -19.58
CA ALA A 26 -4.18 -31.38 -18.68
C ALA A 26 -4.59 -30.22 -17.73
N ARG A 27 -5.85 -30.16 -17.25
CA ARG A 27 -6.37 -29.05 -16.40
C ARG A 27 -7.20 -29.52 -15.19
N ASP A 28 -6.72 -30.57 -14.53
CA ASP A 28 -7.46 -31.37 -13.54
C ASP A 28 -8.07 -30.59 -12.37
N ARG A 29 -7.36 -29.59 -11.82
CA ARG A 29 -7.80 -28.93 -10.57
C ARG A 29 -8.92 -27.90 -10.77
N ALA A 30 -8.90 -27.12 -11.86
CA ALA A 30 -9.90 -26.09 -12.11
C ALA A 30 -11.24 -26.70 -12.56
N ILE A 31 -11.17 -27.70 -13.46
CA ILE A 31 -12.34 -28.43 -13.95
C ILE A 31 -12.97 -29.26 -12.81
N ALA A 32 -12.16 -29.94 -11.98
CA ALA A 32 -12.66 -30.67 -10.81
C ALA A 32 -13.28 -29.73 -9.75
N LYS A 33 -12.78 -28.50 -9.60
CA LYS A 33 -13.36 -27.51 -8.70
C LYS A 33 -14.70 -26.98 -9.24
N LEU A 34 -14.79 -26.67 -10.54
CA LEU A 34 -16.05 -26.34 -11.19
C LEU A 34 -17.06 -27.49 -11.05
N ARG A 35 -16.64 -28.75 -11.21
CA ARG A 35 -17.49 -29.94 -11.05
C ARG A 35 -18.13 -30.08 -9.66
N LYS A 36 -17.46 -29.63 -8.58
CA LYS A 36 -18.00 -29.69 -7.20
C LYS A 36 -18.99 -28.57 -6.85
N PHE A 37 -19.05 -27.50 -7.62
CA PHE A 37 -19.84 -26.30 -7.31
C PHE A 37 -20.62 -25.73 -8.52
N ALA A 38 -20.85 -26.53 -9.57
CA ALA A 38 -21.36 -26.04 -10.87
C ALA A 38 -22.84 -25.64 -10.86
N LEU A 39 -23.70 -26.39 -10.17
CA LEU A 39 -25.15 -26.23 -10.23
C LEU A 39 -25.78 -26.35 -8.84
N ALA A 40 -26.88 -25.63 -8.60
CA ALA A 40 -27.59 -25.65 -7.31
C ALA A 40 -28.17 -27.02 -6.95
N SER A 41 -28.64 -27.78 -7.95
CA SER A 41 -29.00 -29.18 -7.81
C SER A 41 -28.13 -30.03 -8.74
N PRO A 42 -27.60 -31.18 -8.28
CA PRO A 42 -26.80 -32.05 -9.12
C PRO A 42 -27.61 -32.58 -10.32
N TYR A 43 -28.94 -32.66 -10.23
CA TYR A 43 -29.80 -33.12 -11.32
C TYR A 43 -30.05 -32.06 -12.41
N ASP A 44 -29.71 -30.79 -12.16
CA ASP A 44 -29.94 -29.70 -13.12
C ASP A 44 -29.01 -29.79 -14.35
N TYR A 45 -28.06 -30.73 -14.38
CA TYR A 45 -27.24 -31.01 -15.56
C TYR A 45 -28.12 -31.25 -16.80
N ILE A 46 -29.27 -31.90 -16.61
CA ILE A 46 -30.21 -32.22 -17.69
C ILE A 46 -30.80 -30.96 -18.30
N LEU A 47 -30.99 -29.90 -17.50
CA LEU A 47 -31.50 -28.62 -17.95
C LEU A 47 -30.48 -27.89 -18.81
N GLU A 48 -29.19 -27.97 -18.50
CA GLU A 48 -28.14 -27.39 -19.35
C GLU A 48 -27.97 -28.18 -20.66
N LEU A 49 -28.13 -29.51 -20.63
CA LEU A 49 -28.14 -30.33 -21.85
C LEU A 49 -29.34 -30.02 -22.76
N ILE A 50 -30.53 -29.79 -22.19
CA ILE A 50 -31.72 -29.36 -22.96
C ILE A 50 -31.48 -27.97 -23.57
N GLN A 51 -30.96 -27.02 -22.79
CA GLN A 51 -30.64 -25.69 -23.31
C GLN A 51 -29.58 -25.74 -24.42
N ALA A 52 -28.57 -26.60 -24.30
CA ALA A 52 -27.59 -26.84 -25.35
C ALA A 52 -28.25 -27.34 -26.63
N ALA A 53 -29.19 -28.29 -26.54
CA ALA A 53 -29.94 -28.78 -27.68
C ALA A 53 -30.79 -27.67 -28.33
N VAL A 54 -31.51 -26.89 -27.53
CA VAL A 54 -32.33 -25.77 -28.04
C VAL A 54 -31.47 -24.68 -28.69
N ALA A 55 -30.35 -24.31 -28.07
CA ALA A 55 -29.39 -23.35 -28.60
C ALA A 55 -28.75 -23.84 -29.90
N ASN A 56 -28.45 -25.14 -30.01
CA ASN A 56 -27.97 -25.77 -31.24
C ASN A 56 -29.07 -25.89 -32.32
N GLY A 57 -30.30 -25.43 -32.06
CA GLY A 57 -31.39 -25.42 -33.04
C GLY A 57 -32.14 -26.74 -33.15
N ALA A 58 -32.22 -27.51 -32.06
CA ALA A 58 -33.04 -28.71 -32.00
C ALA A 58 -34.48 -28.43 -32.46
N HIS A 59 -35.06 -29.41 -33.16
CA HIS A 59 -36.48 -29.40 -33.52
C HIS A 59 -37.32 -30.23 -32.56
N TYR A 60 -36.69 -31.11 -31.79
CA TYR A 60 -37.29 -32.10 -30.92
C TYR A 60 -36.17 -32.67 -30.03
N VAL A 61 -36.44 -32.90 -28.74
CA VAL A 61 -35.49 -33.50 -27.82
C VAL A 61 -36.08 -34.79 -27.25
N ASP A 62 -35.37 -35.89 -27.42
CA ASP A 62 -35.65 -37.21 -26.84
C ASP A 62 -34.72 -37.45 -25.65
N LEU A 63 -35.29 -37.85 -24.51
CA LEU A 63 -34.56 -38.19 -23.30
C LEU A 63 -34.89 -39.62 -22.88
N GLU A 64 -33.88 -40.46 -22.72
CA GLU A 64 -33.98 -41.81 -22.17
C GLU A 64 -33.33 -41.85 -20.79
N LEU A 65 -34.15 -41.85 -19.74
CA LEU A 65 -33.73 -41.83 -18.33
C LEU A 65 -34.09 -43.19 -17.70
N ARG A 66 -33.23 -44.21 -17.86
CA ARG A 66 -33.50 -45.58 -17.39
C ARG A 66 -32.30 -46.22 -16.69
N GLY A 67 -32.52 -46.83 -15.51
CA GLY A 67 -31.51 -47.65 -14.83
C GLY A 67 -30.24 -46.88 -14.44
N SER A 68 -29.09 -47.23 -15.02
CA SER A 68 -27.79 -46.53 -14.91
C SER A 68 -27.42 -45.74 -16.19
N ARG A 69 -28.36 -45.56 -17.13
CA ARG A 69 -28.16 -44.93 -18.45
C ARG A 69 -28.94 -43.62 -18.61
N MET A 70 -28.29 -42.58 -19.11
CA MET A 70 -28.93 -41.34 -19.57
C MET A 70 -28.65 -41.19 -21.07
N GLY A 71 -29.69 -40.98 -21.86
CA GLY A 71 -29.58 -40.65 -23.27
C GLY A 71 -30.29 -39.33 -23.56
N LEU A 72 -29.63 -38.43 -24.29
CA LEU A 72 -30.24 -37.28 -24.92
C LEU A 72 -30.02 -37.39 -26.43
N THR A 73 -31.07 -37.22 -27.21
CA THR A 73 -31.01 -37.28 -28.68
C THR A 73 -31.84 -36.16 -29.28
N TYR A 74 -31.33 -35.45 -30.28
CA TYR A 74 -32.12 -34.47 -31.02
C TYR A 74 -31.69 -34.38 -32.48
N VAL A 75 -32.59 -33.79 -33.28
CA VAL A 75 -32.37 -33.47 -34.68
C VAL A 75 -32.45 -31.96 -34.85
N GLY A 76 -31.47 -31.38 -35.56
CA GLY A 76 -31.25 -29.94 -35.67
C GLY A 76 -29.81 -29.61 -35.28
N GLY A 77 -29.23 -28.60 -35.93
CA GLY A 77 -27.85 -28.18 -35.66
C GLY A 77 -26.77 -29.21 -36.00
N GLY A 78 -25.68 -29.10 -35.24
CA GLY A 78 -24.45 -29.90 -35.33
C GLY A 78 -23.30 -29.16 -34.64
N PHE A 79 -22.37 -29.91 -34.05
CA PHE A 79 -21.13 -29.36 -33.51
C PHE A 79 -19.95 -29.67 -34.42
N ALA A 80 -19.07 -28.69 -34.59
CA ALA A 80 -17.88 -28.84 -35.39
C ALA A 80 -16.86 -29.78 -34.69
N PRO A 81 -16.00 -30.48 -35.45
CA PRO A 81 -15.04 -31.42 -34.88
C PRO A 81 -14.08 -30.80 -33.85
N ASN A 82 -13.69 -29.55 -34.06
CA ASN A 82 -12.83 -28.79 -33.15
C ASN A 82 -13.55 -28.40 -31.86
N GLU A 83 -14.82 -28.03 -31.93
CA GLU A 83 -15.65 -27.70 -30.76
C GLU A 83 -15.76 -28.90 -29.82
N LEU A 84 -16.04 -30.08 -30.39
CA LEU A 84 -16.11 -31.32 -29.61
C LEU A 84 -14.74 -31.80 -29.14
N GLY A 85 -13.69 -31.55 -29.91
CA GLY A 85 -12.31 -31.88 -29.54
C GLY A 85 -11.75 -31.06 -28.37
N GLN A 86 -12.29 -29.85 -28.16
CA GLN A 86 -11.89 -28.91 -27.10
C GLN A 86 -13.05 -28.58 -26.15
N LEU A 87 -14.02 -29.48 -26.04
CA LEU A 87 -15.32 -29.24 -25.39
C LEU A 87 -15.21 -28.53 -24.02
N PHE A 88 -14.30 -28.97 -23.13
CA PHE A 88 -14.19 -28.39 -21.79
C PHE A 88 -13.45 -27.04 -21.73
N ASP A 89 -12.75 -26.63 -22.80
CA ASP A 89 -12.17 -25.29 -22.87
C ASP A 89 -13.27 -24.21 -22.99
N PHE A 90 -14.42 -24.57 -23.56
CA PHE A 90 -15.59 -23.69 -23.65
C PHE A 90 -16.24 -23.38 -22.30
N LEU A 91 -15.88 -24.08 -21.21
CA LEU A 91 -16.24 -23.67 -19.84
C LEU A 91 -15.66 -22.29 -19.46
N PHE A 92 -14.59 -21.87 -20.14
CA PHE A 92 -13.92 -20.58 -19.94
C PHE A 92 -14.23 -19.56 -21.04
N ALA A 93 -15.08 -19.90 -22.02
CA ALA A 93 -15.50 -18.97 -23.06
C ALA A 93 -16.36 -17.84 -22.46
N SER A 94 -16.26 -16.64 -23.03
CA SER A 94 -17.04 -15.49 -22.59
C SER A 94 -18.54 -15.80 -22.65
N ARG A 95 -19.27 -15.45 -21.58
CA ARG A 95 -20.73 -15.63 -21.52
C ARG A 95 -21.48 -14.76 -22.54
N GLU A 96 -20.84 -13.69 -23.02
CA GLU A 96 -21.41 -12.75 -23.99
C GLU A 96 -21.40 -13.27 -25.43
N ASP A 97 -20.59 -14.28 -25.71
CA ASP A 97 -20.54 -14.90 -27.02
C ASP A 97 -21.69 -15.90 -27.17
N LEU A 98 -22.67 -15.53 -28.00
CA LEU A 98 -23.81 -16.36 -28.34
C LEU A 98 -23.48 -17.44 -29.38
N GLU A 99 -22.45 -17.24 -30.21
CA GLU A 99 -22.09 -18.22 -31.24
C GLU A 99 -21.55 -19.51 -30.63
N THR A 100 -21.00 -19.42 -29.41
CA THR A 100 -20.49 -20.55 -28.64
C THR A 100 -21.41 -20.99 -27.50
N ALA A 101 -22.63 -20.42 -27.43
CA ALA A 101 -23.53 -20.65 -26.30
C ALA A 101 -23.98 -22.12 -26.20
N ASP A 102 -24.25 -22.77 -27.32
CA ASP A 102 -24.66 -24.17 -27.39
C ASP A 102 -23.57 -25.13 -26.90
N VAL A 103 -22.33 -25.01 -27.40
CA VAL A 103 -21.20 -25.83 -26.98
C VAL A 103 -20.82 -25.56 -25.53
N ARG A 104 -20.94 -24.31 -25.07
CA ARG A 104 -20.73 -23.94 -23.67
C ARG A 104 -21.75 -24.62 -22.74
N GLN A 105 -23.04 -24.58 -23.09
CA GLN A 105 -24.06 -25.28 -22.28
C GLN A 105 -23.88 -26.81 -22.33
N LEU A 106 -23.45 -27.35 -23.48
CA LEU A 106 -23.12 -28.77 -23.59
C LEU A 106 -21.97 -29.14 -22.65
N ALA A 107 -20.90 -28.34 -22.63
CA ALA A 107 -19.75 -28.54 -21.76
C ALA A 107 -20.11 -28.45 -20.28
N LEU A 108 -20.97 -27.48 -19.90
CA LEU A 108 -21.47 -27.32 -18.53
C LEU A 108 -22.32 -28.51 -18.10
N GLY A 109 -23.30 -28.91 -18.92
CA GLY A 109 -24.17 -30.06 -18.65
C GLY A 109 -23.38 -31.36 -18.54
N LEU A 110 -22.41 -31.59 -19.45
CA LEU A 110 -21.54 -32.77 -19.38
C LEU A 110 -20.59 -32.72 -18.17
N ASN A 111 -19.99 -31.57 -17.85
CA ASN A 111 -19.12 -31.45 -16.69
C ASN A 111 -19.88 -31.72 -15.38
N ALA A 112 -21.12 -31.24 -15.26
CA ALA A 112 -21.98 -31.52 -14.11
C ALA A 112 -22.40 -33.00 -14.04
N LEU A 113 -22.71 -33.63 -15.19
CA LEU A 113 -23.03 -35.07 -15.28
C LEU A 113 -21.92 -35.96 -14.72
N PHE A 114 -20.64 -35.58 -14.88
CA PHE A 114 -19.51 -36.33 -14.32
C PHE A 114 -19.49 -36.41 -12.78
N GLN A 115 -20.34 -35.64 -12.07
CA GLN A 115 -20.55 -35.82 -10.63
C GLN A 115 -21.17 -37.20 -10.30
N PHE A 116 -21.88 -37.81 -11.25
CA PHE A 116 -22.46 -39.15 -11.12
C PHE A 116 -21.52 -40.25 -11.63
N GLU A 117 -20.22 -39.96 -11.78
CA GLU A 117 -19.16 -40.93 -12.09
C GLU A 117 -19.52 -41.95 -13.19
N PRO A 118 -19.93 -41.51 -14.41
CA PRO A 118 -20.26 -42.43 -15.48
C PRO A 118 -19.04 -43.27 -15.90
N ASP A 119 -19.23 -44.58 -16.10
CA ASP A 119 -18.24 -45.46 -16.72
C ASP A 119 -17.83 -44.97 -18.11
N GLU A 120 -18.80 -44.42 -18.85
CA GLU A 120 -18.62 -43.99 -20.23
C GLU A 120 -19.63 -42.90 -20.62
N VAL A 121 -19.15 -41.89 -21.34
CA VAL A 121 -19.99 -40.92 -22.06
C VAL A 121 -19.64 -40.95 -23.56
N VAL A 122 -20.65 -41.12 -24.40
CA VAL A 122 -20.53 -41.07 -25.87
C VAL A 122 -21.34 -39.91 -26.39
N LEU A 123 -20.70 -39.02 -27.14
CA LEU A 123 -21.31 -37.91 -27.86
C LEU A 123 -21.05 -38.12 -29.35
N GLU A 124 -22.07 -38.06 -30.19
CA GLU A 124 -21.91 -38.03 -31.65
C GLU A 124 -22.78 -36.91 -32.20
N SER A 125 -22.21 -36.08 -33.07
CA SER A 125 -22.90 -34.95 -33.70
C SER A 125 -22.50 -34.86 -35.17
N GLY A 126 -23.44 -34.57 -36.05
CA GLY A 126 -23.14 -34.41 -37.47
C GLY A 126 -24.21 -33.71 -38.28
N ASP A 127 -23.78 -33.17 -39.42
CA ASP A 127 -24.59 -32.44 -40.40
C ASP A 127 -25.30 -33.33 -41.44
N GLY A 128 -25.16 -34.66 -41.32
CA GLY A 128 -25.64 -35.65 -42.28
C GLY A 128 -24.59 -36.11 -43.30
N THR A 129 -23.35 -35.62 -43.23
CA THR A 129 -22.23 -36.06 -44.07
C THR A 129 -21.18 -36.81 -43.25
N ALA A 130 -20.47 -37.75 -43.89
CA ALA A 130 -19.44 -38.54 -43.20
C ALA A 130 -18.23 -37.68 -42.77
N LYS A 131 -17.99 -36.57 -43.48
CA LYS A 131 -16.93 -35.61 -43.13
C LYS A 131 -17.33 -34.68 -41.98
N GLY A 132 -18.60 -34.31 -41.90
CA GLY A 132 -19.16 -33.44 -40.87
C GLY A 132 -19.66 -34.17 -39.62
N THR A 133 -19.56 -35.50 -39.56
CA THR A 133 -19.92 -36.26 -38.36
C THR A 133 -18.70 -36.53 -37.48
N THR A 134 -18.80 -36.18 -36.20
CA THR A 134 -17.76 -36.38 -35.19
C THR A 134 -18.32 -37.20 -34.04
N ARG A 135 -17.52 -38.17 -33.57
CA ARG A 135 -17.79 -38.97 -32.38
C ARG A 135 -16.74 -38.66 -31.32
N VAL A 136 -17.21 -38.42 -30.10
CA VAL A 136 -16.41 -38.28 -28.89
C VAL A 136 -16.79 -39.39 -27.93
N ARG A 137 -15.78 -40.07 -27.39
CA ARG A 137 -15.94 -41.08 -26.35
C ARG A 137 -15.06 -40.69 -25.17
N ILE A 138 -15.68 -40.57 -24.00
CA ILE A 138 -15.02 -40.22 -22.75
C ILE A 138 -15.11 -41.43 -21.83
N THR A 139 -13.97 -41.98 -21.44
CA THR A 139 -13.87 -43.15 -20.55
C THR A 139 -12.95 -42.81 -19.38
N GLY A 140 -13.44 -42.97 -18.15
CA GLY A 140 -12.78 -42.41 -16.96
C GLY A 140 -12.81 -40.87 -16.94
N ALA A 141 -12.26 -40.26 -15.90
CA ALA A 141 -12.32 -38.80 -15.72
C ALA A 141 -11.47 -37.99 -16.73
N ASP A 142 -10.46 -38.63 -17.35
CA ASP A 142 -9.34 -37.89 -17.97
C ASP A 142 -8.99 -38.31 -19.42
N THR A 143 -9.65 -39.33 -19.99
CA THR A 143 -9.35 -39.81 -21.35
C THR A 143 -10.49 -39.48 -22.32
N VAL A 144 -10.19 -38.61 -23.30
CA VAL A 144 -11.13 -38.21 -24.37
C VAL A 144 -10.60 -38.74 -25.71
N GLU A 145 -11.42 -39.55 -26.35
CA GLU A 145 -11.19 -40.06 -27.71
C GLU A 145 -12.10 -39.32 -28.69
N VAL A 146 -11.51 -38.71 -29.72
CA VAL A 146 -12.24 -37.95 -30.74
C VAL A 146 -11.92 -38.53 -32.10
N GLY A 147 -12.93 -38.72 -32.93
CA GLY A 147 -12.74 -39.34 -34.23
C GLY A 147 -13.95 -39.28 -35.14
N ARG A 148 -13.78 -39.81 -36.35
CA ARG A 148 -14.86 -39.95 -37.33
C ARG A 148 -15.53 -41.32 -37.22
N PRO A 149 -16.87 -41.41 -37.15
CA PRO A 149 -17.56 -42.69 -37.15
C PRO A 149 -17.70 -43.26 -38.58
N GLU A 150 -18.05 -44.54 -38.68
CA GLU A 150 -18.19 -45.27 -39.96
C GLU A 150 -19.35 -44.81 -40.85
N ALA A 151 -20.37 -44.19 -40.28
CA ALA A 151 -21.56 -43.74 -41.00
C ALA A 151 -21.89 -42.29 -40.62
N PRO A 152 -22.42 -41.49 -41.57
CA PRO A 152 -22.88 -40.14 -41.29
C PRO A 152 -24.05 -40.13 -40.31
N LEU A 153 -24.13 -39.07 -39.50
CA LEU A 153 -25.27 -38.77 -38.63
C LEU A 153 -25.79 -37.37 -38.94
N ARG A 154 -27.12 -37.18 -38.97
CA ARG A 154 -27.76 -35.86 -39.05
C ARG A 154 -28.49 -35.54 -37.76
N GLY A 155 -27.82 -34.87 -36.85
CA GLY A 155 -28.28 -34.57 -35.49
C GLY A 155 -27.23 -34.88 -34.44
N THR A 156 -27.63 -34.86 -33.19
CA THR A 156 -26.73 -35.03 -32.04
C THR A 156 -27.33 -36.00 -31.03
N TYR A 157 -26.50 -36.88 -30.48
CA TYR A 157 -26.86 -37.64 -29.29
C TYR A 157 -25.73 -37.63 -28.25
N VAL A 158 -26.13 -37.67 -26.97
CA VAL A 158 -25.29 -37.87 -25.80
C VAL A 158 -25.81 -39.09 -25.07
N VAL A 159 -24.96 -40.08 -24.81
CA VAL A 159 -25.30 -41.28 -24.03
C VAL A 159 -24.28 -41.47 -22.93
N ALA A 160 -24.72 -41.40 -21.68
CA ALA A 160 -23.93 -41.76 -20.51
C ALA A 160 -24.39 -43.10 -19.94
N ARG A 161 -23.44 -43.94 -19.56
CA ARG A 161 -23.67 -45.28 -18.99
C ARG A 161 -22.91 -45.43 -17.69
N GLY A 162 -23.39 -46.34 -16.82
CA GLY A 162 -22.72 -46.62 -15.56
C GLY A 162 -22.84 -45.50 -14.53
N LEU A 163 -23.83 -44.62 -14.66
CA LEU A 163 -24.03 -43.52 -13.72
C LEU A 163 -24.30 -44.07 -12.32
N SER A 164 -23.48 -43.66 -11.35
CA SER A 164 -23.59 -44.05 -9.95
C SER A 164 -24.84 -43.41 -9.33
N GLY A 165 -25.60 -44.22 -8.60
CA GLY A 165 -26.85 -43.79 -7.96
C GLY A 165 -26.58 -42.98 -6.69
N GLY A 166 -26.34 -41.68 -6.83
CA GLY A 166 -26.38 -40.69 -5.74
C GLY A 166 -25.28 -40.78 -4.67
N LEU A 167 -25.19 -39.73 -3.85
CA LEU A 167 -24.35 -39.67 -2.64
C LEU A 167 -24.54 -40.93 -1.76
N PRO A 168 -23.51 -41.36 -1.00
CA PRO A 168 -23.59 -42.55 -0.16
C PRO A 168 -24.73 -42.39 0.85
N GLY A 169 -25.84 -43.12 0.66
CA GLY A 169 -26.93 -43.22 1.64
C GLY A 169 -28.37 -42.99 1.17
N THR A 170 -28.66 -42.71 -0.12
CA THR A 170 -30.06 -42.59 -0.58
C THR A 170 -30.38 -43.48 -1.79
N SER A 171 -31.12 -44.56 -1.54
CA SER A 171 -31.57 -45.55 -2.53
C SER A 171 -32.94 -45.21 -3.10
N VAL A 172 -33.08 -44.10 -3.82
CA VAL A 172 -34.32 -43.78 -4.56
C VAL A 172 -34.01 -43.56 -6.05
N PRO A 173 -34.75 -44.19 -6.98
CA PRO A 173 -34.48 -44.09 -8.41
C PRO A 173 -34.82 -42.68 -8.94
N ARG A 174 -33.87 -42.04 -9.64
CA ARG A 174 -33.98 -41.07 -10.76
C ARG A 174 -35.27 -40.26 -10.95
N ARG A 175 -35.87 -39.72 -9.87
CA ARG A 175 -36.95 -38.73 -9.92
C ARG A 175 -36.43 -37.31 -10.08
N GLY A 176 -35.15 -37.06 -9.78
CA GLY A 176 -34.55 -35.72 -9.77
C GLY A 176 -34.53 -35.06 -11.15
N GLU A 177 -34.02 -35.75 -12.17
CA GLU A 177 -34.00 -35.19 -13.54
C GLU A 177 -35.40 -34.98 -14.10
N LEU A 178 -36.31 -35.94 -13.89
CA LEU A 178 -37.69 -35.82 -14.35
C LEU A 178 -38.41 -34.65 -13.68
N ALA A 179 -38.27 -34.50 -12.35
CA ALA A 179 -38.83 -33.37 -11.61
C ALA A 179 -38.24 -32.01 -12.06
N ALA A 180 -36.95 -31.97 -12.40
CA ALA A 180 -36.31 -30.78 -12.97
C ALA A 180 -36.92 -30.43 -14.33
N ILE A 181 -37.11 -31.42 -15.22
CA ILE A 181 -37.75 -31.22 -16.53
C ILE A 181 -39.20 -30.76 -16.37
N GLU A 182 -40.01 -31.45 -15.56
CA GLU A 182 -41.43 -31.14 -15.33
C GLU A 182 -41.62 -29.72 -14.79
N SER A 183 -40.80 -29.31 -13.82
CA SER A 183 -40.91 -28.00 -13.19
C SER A 183 -40.37 -26.85 -14.03
N ARG A 184 -39.33 -27.10 -14.87
CA ARG A 184 -38.59 -26.02 -15.53
C ARG A 184 -38.76 -25.94 -17.05
N CYS A 185 -39.22 -26.99 -17.72
CA CYS A 185 -39.29 -27.05 -19.19
C CYS A 185 -40.70 -26.90 -19.77
N LEU A 186 -41.68 -26.47 -18.96
CA LEU A 186 -43.08 -26.33 -19.39
C LEU A 186 -43.26 -25.41 -20.62
N ALA A 187 -42.40 -24.41 -20.75
CA ALA A 187 -42.42 -23.45 -21.86
C ALA A 187 -41.25 -23.65 -22.85
N ALA A 188 -40.71 -24.86 -22.93
CA ALA A 188 -39.70 -25.19 -23.93
C ALA A 188 -40.25 -24.97 -25.36
N PRO A 189 -39.48 -24.34 -26.26
CA PRO A 189 -39.95 -24.00 -27.61
C PRO A 189 -40.06 -25.22 -28.54
N VAL A 190 -39.54 -26.37 -28.10
CA VAL A 190 -39.48 -27.63 -28.84
C VAL A 190 -40.11 -28.74 -27.99
N PRO A 191 -40.73 -29.77 -28.61
CA PRO A 191 -41.24 -30.91 -27.86
C PRO A 191 -40.12 -31.65 -27.14
N ILE A 192 -40.35 -31.98 -25.87
CA ILE A 192 -39.48 -32.81 -25.04
C ILE A 192 -40.22 -34.10 -24.75
N VAL A 193 -39.64 -35.22 -25.17
CA VAL A 193 -40.16 -36.56 -24.92
C VAL A 193 -39.21 -37.26 -23.97
N VAL A 194 -39.75 -37.79 -22.88
CA VAL A 194 -38.97 -38.48 -21.85
C VAL A 194 -39.47 -39.90 -21.75
N ASN A 195 -38.59 -40.89 -21.89
CA ASN A 195 -38.92 -42.31 -21.81
C ASN A 195 -40.06 -42.74 -22.75
N SER A 196 -40.14 -42.11 -23.94
CA SER A 196 -41.19 -42.29 -24.94
C SER A 196 -42.55 -41.66 -24.61
N GLU A 197 -42.62 -40.81 -23.57
CA GLU A 197 -43.81 -40.03 -23.22
C GLU A 197 -43.61 -38.53 -23.50
N PRO A 198 -44.51 -37.87 -24.26
CA PRO A 198 -44.45 -36.44 -24.53
C PRO A 198 -45.00 -35.64 -23.34
N LEU A 199 -44.14 -35.29 -22.38
CA LEU A 199 -44.54 -34.63 -21.12
C LEU A 199 -45.41 -33.38 -21.31
N PHE A 200 -45.16 -32.61 -22.38
CA PHE A 200 -45.86 -31.35 -22.66
C PHE A 200 -46.58 -31.36 -24.03
N GLY A 201 -46.73 -32.53 -24.65
CA GLY A 201 -47.29 -32.70 -25.99
C GLY A 201 -46.29 -32.51 -27.14
N TYR A 202 -46.76 -32.66 -28.39
CA TYR A 202 -45.91 -32.66 -29.61
C TYR A 202 -45.86 -31.32 -30.37
N ALA A 203 -46.56 -30.29 -29.87
CA ALA A 203 -46.65 -29.01 -30.56
C ALA A 203 -45.40 -28.16 -30.33
N LYS A 204 -44.85 -27.59 -31.40
CA LYS A 204 -43.83 -26.53 -31.31
C LYS A 204 -44.52 -25.21 -30.97
N ALA A 205 -44.17 -24.61 -29.84
CA ALA A 205 -44.71 -23.32 -29.44
C ALA A 205 -43.60 -22.43 -28.87
N ARG A 206 -43.04 -21.56 -29.71
CA ARG A 206 -41.98 -20.61 -29.30
C ARG A 206 -42.51 -19.54 -28.36
N THR A 207 -43.76 -19.09 -28.55
CA THR A 207 -44.43 -18.12 -27.67
C THR A 207 -45.58 -18.81 -26.92
N PRO A 208 -45.43 -19.11 -25.62
CA PRO A 208 -46.46 -19.80 -24.85
C PRO A 208 -47.71 -18.91 -24.67
N LYS A 209 -48.89 -19.53 -24.60
CA LYS A 209 -50.13 -18.82 -24.25
C LYS A 209 -50.15 -18.53 -22.76
N LEU A 210 -50.46 -17.29 -22.37
CA LEU A 210 -50.64 -16.93 -20.96
C LEU A 210 -52.08 -17.18 -20.51
N PHE A 211 -52.23 -18.02 -19.51
CA PHE A 211 -53.51 -18.25 -18.82
C PHE A 211 -53.57 -17.41 -17.55
N GLY A 212 -54.77 -16.95 -17.17
CA GLY A 212 -54.97 -16.17 -15.95
C GLY A 212 -54.71 -14.65 -16.07
N TYR A 213 -54.39 -14.13 -17.25
CA TYR A 213 -54.21 -12.70 -17.49
C TYR A 213 -55.45 -12.09 -18.17
N ARG A 214 -55.77 -10.82 -17.89
CA ARG A 214 -56.90 -10.09 -18.47
C ARG A 214 -56.71 -9.87 -19.98
N GLN A 215 -55.50 -9.51 -20.36
CA GLN A 215 -55.06 -9.34 -21.73
C GLN A 215 -53.57 -9.67 -21.81
N TRP A 216 -53.14 -10.26 -22.91
CA TRP A 216 -51.74 -10.62 -23.13
C TRP A 216 -51.38 -10.53 -24.60
N VAL A 217 -50.08 -10.37 -24.85
CA VAL A 217 -49.52 -10.24 -26.20
C VAL A 217 -48.29 -11.15 -26.33
N PRO A 218 -48.20 -11.98 -27.39
CA PRO A 218 -46.98 -12.71 -27.68
C PRO A 218 -45.95 -11.78 -28.32
N PHE A 219 -44.68 -12.10 -28.14
CA PHE A 219 -43.58 -11.42 -28.82
C PHE A 219 -42.47 -12.41 -29.18
N ASP A 220 -41.81 -12.16 -30.30
CA ASP A 220 -40.64 -12.92 -30.72
C ASP A 220 -39.70 -11.95 -31.44
N GLU A 221 -38.51 -11.77 -30.91
CA GLU A 221 -37.47 -10.91 -31.43
C GLU A 221 -36.21 -11.72 -31.84
N GLY A 222 -36.31 -13.04 -31.93
CA GLY A 222 -35.17 -13.94 -32.08
C GLY A 222 -34.65 -14.39 -30.72
N ASP A 223 -33.73 -13.63 -30.14
CA ASP A 223 -33.07 -13.90 -28.85
C ASP A 223 -33.95 -13.61 -27.61
N LEU A 224 -34.95 -12.75 -27.77
CA LEU A 224 -35.96 -12.42 -26.75
C LEU A 224 -37.33 -12.82 -27.27
N TYR A 225 -38.02 -13.72 -26.59
CA TYR A 225 -39.32 -14.20 -27.03
C TYR A 225 -40.17 -14.67 -25.84
N GLY A 226 -41.49 -14.71 -26.02
CA GLY A 226 -42.40 -15.12 -24.97
C GLY A 226 -43.77 -14.45 -25.06
N ALA A 227 -44.38 -14.22 -23.91
CA ALA A 227 -45.63 -13.50 -23.80
C ALA A 227 -45.67 -12.69 -22.49
N VAL A 228 -46.20 -11.47 -22.57
CA VAL A 228 -46.47 -10.60 -21.41
C VAL A 228 -47.95 -10.29 -21.34
N GLY A 229 -48.48 -10.14 -20.12
CA GLY A 229 -49.88 -9.87 -19.89
C GLY A 229 -50.15 -8.95 -18.71
N LEU A 230 -51.33 -8.34 -18.71
CA LEU A 230 -51.87 -7.56 -17.60
C LEU A 230 -52.72 -8.45 -16.70
N GLY A 231 -52.30 -8.56 -15.44
CA GLY A 231 -52.96 -9.35 -14.42
C GLY A 231 -54.26 -8.73 -13.88
N TRP A 232 -55.03 -9.55 -13.17
CA TRP A 232 -56.22 -9.15 -12.43
C TRP A 232 -55.87 -8.63 -11.03
N THR A 233 -54.90 -9.26 -10.37
CA THR A 233 -54.49 -9.02 -8.98
C THR A 233 -53.05 -8.49 -8.88
N ALA A 234 -52.63 -8.07 -7.68
CA ALA A 234 -51.25 -7.62 -7.46
C ALA A 234 -50.24 -8.78 -7.49
N ASP A 235 -50.68 -10.02 -7.25
CA ASP A 235 -49.84 -11.23 -7.31
C ASP A 235 -49.47 -11.64 -8.73
N ASP A 236 -50.15 -11.08 -9.74
CA ASP A 236 -49.89 -11.36 -11.16
C ASP A 236 -48.65 -10.60 -11.71
N ARG A 237 -47.86 -9.97 -10.84
CA ARG A 237 -46.60 -9.25 -11.17
C ARG A 237 -45.38 -10.18 -11.22
N VAL A 238 -45.57 -11.39 -11.71
CA VAL A 238 -44.51 -12.42 -11.75
C VAL A 238 -44.02 -12.60 -13.17
N PHE A 239 -42.72 -12.43 -13.37
CA PHE A 239 -42.02 -12.77 -14.60
C PHE A 239 -41.31 -14.10 -14.44
N HIS A 240 -41.70 -15.09 -15.23
CA HIS A 240 -40.99 -16.34 -15.37
C HIS A 240 -39.87 -16.13 -16.40
N LEU A 241 -38.62 -16.09 -15.93
CA LEU A 241 -37.43 -15.78 -16.73
C LEU A 241 -36.78 -17.07 -17.21
N LEU A 242 -36.71 -17.21 -18.53
CA LEU A 242 -36.21 -18.39 -19.22
C LEU A 242 -34.93 -18.06 -19.99
N THR A 243 -34.06 -19.05 -20.14
CA THR A 243 -32.97 -19.05 -21.13
C THR A 243 -33.10 -20.30 -21.97
N TRP A 244 -33.08 -20.16 -23.31
CA TRP A 244 -33.22 -21.28 -24.24
C TRP A 244 -34.43 -22.20 -23.93
N GLY A 245 -35.54 -21.62 -23.47
CA GLY A 245 -36.78 -22.35 -23.15
C GLY A 245 -36.84 -23.04 -21.79
N VAL A 246 -35.82 -22.91 -20.94
CA VAL A 246 -35.80 -23.46 -19.59
C VAL A 246 -35.98 -22.36 -18.55
N LEU A 247 -36.90 -22.55 -17.62
CA LEU A 247 -37.16 -21.64 -16.50
C LEU A 247 -35.95 -21.63 -15.56
N ILE A 248 -35.37 -20.45 -15.36
CA ILE A 248 -34.30 -20.26 -14.39
C ILE A 248 -34.87 -19.73 -13.09
N GLU A 249 -35.64 -18.64 -13.15
CA GLU A 249 -36.14 -17.94 -11.97
C GLU A 249 -37.53 -17.35 -12.23
N SER A 250 -38.36 -17.26 -11.19
CA SER A 250 -39.59 -16.46 -11.23
C SER A 250 -39.42 -15.24 -10.34
N VAL A 251 -39.50 -14.05 -10.93
CA VAL A 251 -39.18 -12.78 -10.26
C VAL A 251 -40.42 -11.91 -10.16
N ARG A 252 -40.69 -11.39 -8.95
CA ARG A 252 -41.65 -10.30 -8.77
C ARG A 252 -40.96 -8.98 -9.09
N ALA A 253 -41.43 -8.29 -10.12
CA ALA A 253 -40.84 -7.02 -10.56
C ALA A 253 -41.92 -6.02 -10.95
N GLU A 254 -41.67 -4.72 -10.70
CA GLU A 254 -42.48 -3.61 -11.19
C GLU A 254 -41.65 -2.74 -12.15
N PRO A 255 -41.27 -3.26 -13.34
CA PRO A 255 -40.45 -2.51 -14.30
C PRO A 255 -41.18 -1.30 -14.89
N PHE A 256 -42.52 -1.29 -14.80
CA PHE A 256 -43.38 -0.21 -15.26
C PHE A 256 -44.33 0.19 -14.12
N PRO A 257 -44.02 1.27 -13.38
CA PRO A 257 -44.83 1.72 -12.26
C PRO A 257 -46.31 1.85 -12.61
N GLY A 258 -47.18 1.29 -11.77
CA GLY A 258 -48.62 1.36 -11.94
C GLY A 258 -49.22 0.32 -12.90
N LEU A 259 -48.40 -0.49 -13.59
CA LEU A 259 -48.88 -1.63 -14.38
C LEU A 259 -48.74 -2.93 -13.59
N ARG A 260 -49.74 -3.82 -13.72
CA ARG A 260 -49.73 -5.17 -13.15
C ARG A 260 -49.28 -6.16 -14.22
N LEU A 261 -48.02 -6.03 -14.63
CA LEU A 261 -47.45 -6.83 -15.71
C LEU A 261 -46.75 -8.07 -15.16
N GLY A 262 -46.99 -9.19 -15.81
CA GLY A 262 -46.28 -10.45 -15.62
C GLY A 262 -46.25 -11.24 -16.92
N GLY A 263 -45.61 -12.40 -16.90
CA GLY A 263 -45.57 -13.26 -18.08
C GLY A 263 -44.41 -14.25 -18.10
N ILE A 264 -44.22 -14.86 -19.26
CA ILE A 264 -43.14 -15.82 -19.53
C ILE A 264 -42.21 -15.16 -20.54
N VAL A 265 -40.96 -14.93 -20.16
CA VAL A 265 -39.98 -14.21 -20.95
C VAL A 265 -38.73 -15.06 -21.10
N CYS A 266 -38.41 -15.48 -22.31
CA CYS A 266 -37.14 -16.11 -22.63
C CYS A 266 -36.19 -15.08 -23.21
N PHE A 267 -35.02 -14.91 -22.61
CA PHE A 267 -33.97 -14.06 -23.15
C PHE A 267 -32.61 -14.74 -23.07
N ASP A 268 -32.06 -15.09 -24.23
CA ASP A 268 -30.90 -15.97 -24.33
C ASP A 268 -29.58 -15.33 -23.85
N ARG A 269 -29.57 -13.99 -23.66
CA ARG A 269 -28.42 -13.21 -23.18
C ARG A 269 -28.43 -12.94 -21.68
N LEU A 270 -29.41 -13.44 -20.92
CA LEU A 270 -29.42 -13.26 -19.48
C LEU A 270 -28.23 -13.98 -18.83
N HIS A 271 -27.55 -13.29 -17.93
CA HIS A 271 -26.50 -13.89 -17.13
C HIS A 271 -27.11 -14.66 -15.95
N LYS A 272 -26.66 -15.91 -15.77
CA LYS A 272 -27.02 -16.74 -14.63
C LYS A 272 -26.02 -16.57 -13.48
N THR A 273 -26.48 -16.73 -12.25
CA THR A 273 -25.62 -16.86 -11.08
C THR A 273 -24.65 -18.03 -11.22
N VAL A 274 -23.60 -18.07 -10.39
CA VAL A 274 -22.53 -19.10 -10.49
C VAL A 274 -23.08 -20.52 -10.35
N ASP A 275 -24.14 -20.70 -9.57
CA ASP A 275 -24.87 -21.96 -9.36
C ASP A 275 -26.00 -22.21 -10.37
N HIS A 276 -26.18 -21.29 -11.34
CA HIS A 276 -27.16 -21.35 -12.42
C HIS A 276 -28.64 -21.36 -11.98
N ALA A 277 -28.92 -21.08 -10.70
CA ALA A 277 -30.29 -21.12 -10.16
C ALA A 277 -31.08 -19.82 -10.29
N ALA A 278 -30.41 -18.68 -10.48
CA ALA A 278 -31.03 -17.37 -10.55
C ALA A 278 -30.43 -16.50 -11.67
N ILE A 279 -31.09 -15.37 -11.97
CA ILE A 279 -30.62 -14.39 -12.95
C ILE A 279 -29.89 -13.25 -12.24
N VAL A 280 -28.70 -12.90 -12.72
CA VAL A 280 -27.91 -11.77 -12.21
C VAL A 280 -28.68 -10.47 -12.45
N ARG A 281 -28.70 -9.58 -11.46
CA ARG A 281 -29.35 -8.27 -11.56
C ARG A 281 -28.39 -7.24 -12.17
N ASP A 282 -28.16 -7.39 -13.48
CA ASP A 282 -27.23 -6.58 -14.26
C ASP A 282 -27.90 -5.89 -15.46
N GLU A 283 -27.09 -5.28 -16.32
CA GLU A 283 -27.56 -4.56 -17.50
C GLU A 283 -28.30 -5.44 -18.51
N ARG A 284 -28.07 -6.76 -18.54
CA ARG A 284 -28.81 -7.65 -19.44
C ARG A 284 -30.25 -7.85 -18.98
N LEU A 285 -30.47 -7.89 -17.66
CA LEU A 285 -31.83 -7.88 -17.13
C LEU A 285 -32.54 -6.55 -17.41
N ASP A 286 -31.82 -5.43 -17.28
CA ASP A 286 -32.36 -4.12 -17.62
C ASP A 286 -32.65 -3.97 -19.12
N GLU A 287 -31.78 -4.49 -19.99
CA GLU A 287 -31.99 -4.59 -21.44
C GLU A 287 -33.28 -5.36 -21.75
N MET A 288 -33.51 -6.50 -21.10
CA MET A 288 -34.74 -7.27 -21.25
C MET A 288 -35.97 -6.43 -20.93
N PHE A 289 -36.01 -5.77 -19.77
CA PHE A 289 -37.15 -4.95 -19.40
C PHE A 289 -37.32 -3.72 -20.30
N ALA A 290 -36.23 -3.11 -20.77
CA ALA A 290 -36.28 -2.05 -21.77
C ALA A 290 -36.94 -2.54 -23.06
N ARG A 291 -36.60 -3.75 -23.52
CA ARG A 291 -37.19 -4.38 -24.72
C ARG A 291 -38.64 -4.80 -24.55
N LEU A 292 -39.08 -5.10 -23.32
CA LEU A 292 -40.49 -5.40 -23.03
C LEU A 292 -41.40 -4.16 -23.00
N ARG A 293 -40.83 -2.95 -22.93
CA ARG A 293 -41.57 -1.69 -22.79
C ARG A 293 -42.59 -1.44 -23.91
N PRO A 294 -42.29 -1.65 -25.21
CA PRO A 294 -43.27 -1.47 -26.26
C PRO A 294 -44.48 -2.40 -26.15
N TYR A 295 -44.28 -3.63 -25.69
CA TYR A 295 -45.35 -4.60 -25.45
C TYR A 295 -46.20 -4.23 -24.24
N ALA A 296 -45.57 -3.73 -23.18
CA ALA A 296 -46.26 -3.16 -22.02
C ALA A 296 -47.13 -1.95 -22.40
N GLN A 297 -46.60 -1.04 -23.22
CA GLN A 297 -47.35 0.11 -23.75
C GLN A 297 -48.50 -0.35 -24.66
N MET A 298 -48.30 -1.37 -25.49
CA MET A 298 -49.33 -1.95 -26.35
C MET A 298 -50.53 -2.46 -25.53
N LEU A 299 -50.26 -3.16 -24.43
CA LEU A 299 -51.28 -3.66 -23.49
C LEU A 299 -51.99 -2.53 -22.72
N ARG A 300 -51.26 -1.47 -22.33
CA ARG A 300 -51.83 -0.33 -21.58
C ARG A 300 -52.71 0.56 -22.46
N ASP A 301 -52.19 0.92 -23.63
CA ASP A 301 -52.76 1.95 -24.50
C ASP A 301 -53.62 1.36 -25.63
N GLY A 302 -53.69 0.02 -25.76
CA GLY A 302 -54.45 -0.67 -26.81
C GLY A 302 -53.90 -0.45 -28.21
N ARG A 303 -52.58 -0.26 -28.35
CA ARG A 303 -51.94 0.02 -29.65
C ARG A 303 -52.00 -1.21 -30.57
N ALA A 304 -52.03 -0.97 -31.89
CA ALA A 304 -52.00 -2.05 -32.88
C ALA A 304 -50.61 -2.68 -33.07
N ALA A 305 -49.54 -1.98 -32.65
CA ALA A 305 -48.16 -2.43 -32.79
C ALA A 305 -47.34 -2.07 -31.54
N ALA A 306 -46.32 -2.89 -31.26
CA ALA A 306 -45.38 -2.69 -30.18
C ALA A 306 -44.24 -1.76 -30.63
N THR A 307 -44.42 -0.45 -30.43
CA THR A 307 -43.43 0.58 -30.75
C THR A 307 -43.01 1.35 -29.50
N TYR A 308 -41.75 1.79 -29.46
CA TYR A 308 -41.29 2.80 -28.50
C TYR A 308 -41.84 4.19 -28.87
N ASP A 309 -41.79 5.13 -27.94
CA ASP A 309 -41.81 6.57 -28.24
C ASP A 309 -40.42 7.03 -28.71
N LEU A 310 -39.89 6.35 -29.73
CA LEU A 310 -38.61 6.62 -30.39
C LEU A 310 -38.85 6.65 -31.88
N ARG A 311 -38.34 7.67 -32.58
CA ARG A 311 -38.47 7.75 -34.05
C ARG A 311 -37.28 8.45 -34.68
N LEU A 312 -37.04 8.17 -35.96
CA LEU A 312 -36.26 9.07 -36.79
C LEU A 312 -37.04 10.39 -36.99
N PRO A 313 -36.38 11.54 -37.20
CA PRO A 313 -37.03 12.85 -37.37
C PRO A 313 -38.25 12.87 -38.28
N ASP A 314 -38.18 12.16 -39.40
CA ASP A 314 -39.23 12.10 -40.43
C ASP A 314 -39.85 10.69 -40.55
N GLY A 315 -39.61 9.81 -39.57
CA GLY A 315 -40.01 8.40 -39.60
C GLY A 315 -41.13 8.04 -38.62
N PRO A 316 -41.72 6.84 -38.77
CA PRO A 316 -42.67 6.30 -37.80
C PRO A 316 -41.97 5.95 -36.47
N PRO A 317 -42.74 5.74 -35.39
CA PRO A 317 -42.24 5.14 -34.16
C PRO A 317 -41.57 3.78 -34.42
N LEU A 318 -40.41 3.55 -33.80
CA LEU A 318 -39.58 2.37 -34.01
C LEU A 318 -40.03 1.20 -33.13
N GLY A 319 -40.05 0.01 -33.71
CA GLY A 319 -40.20 -1.25 -32.99
C GLY A 319 -38.88 -1.76 -32.38
N PRO A 320 -38.92 -2.73 -31.44
CA PRO A 320 -37.75 -3.38 -30.86
C PRO A 320 -36.72 -3.93 -31.88
N ARG A 321 -37.19 -4.58 -32.94
CA ARG A 321 -36.31 -5.13 -33.99
C ARG A 321 -35.61 -4.02 -34.78
N GLU A 322 -36.36 -3.00 -35.18
CA GLU A 322 -35.84 -1.88 -35.98
C GLU A 322 -34.76 -1.09 -35.23
N LEU A 323 -34.98 -0.78 -33.94
CA LEU A 323 -33.98 -0.09 -33.12
C LEU A 323 -32.66 -0.87 -33.04
N ARG A 324 -32.72 -2.19 -32.86
CA ARG A 324 -31.52 -3.05 -32.83
C ARG A 324 -30.83 -3.13 -34.18
N GLU A 325 -31.58 -3.21 -35.28
CA GLU A 325 -31.01 -3.22 -36.61
C GLU A 325 -30.28 -1.90 -36.92
N ILE A 326 -30.84 -0.76 -36.51
CA ILE A 326 -30.17 0.54 -36.62
C ILE A 326 -28.89 0.54 -35.78
N ALA A 327 -28.99 0.19 -34.48
CA ALA A 327 -27.85 0.20 -33.57
C ALA A 327 -26.69 -0.69 -34.06
N ARG A 328 -26.98 -1.89 -34.59
CA ARG A 328 -25.94 -2.80 -35.12
C ARG A 328 -25.22 -2.28 -36.37
N ARG A 329 -25.82 -1.36 -37.13
CA ARG A 329 -25.26 -0.84 -38.39
C ARG A 329 -24.39 0.39 -38.21
N VAL A 330 -24.48 1.07 -37.07
CA VAL A 330 -23.82 2.35 -36.84
C VAL A 330 -22.90 2.26 -35.63
N ARG A 331 -21.83 3.06 -35.63
CA ARG A 331 -20.94 3.16 -34.46
C ARG A 331 -21.44 4.17 -33.43
N THR A 332 -22.27 5.12 -33.86
CA THR A 332 -22.76 6.20 -33.00
C THR A 332 -24.23 6.48 -33.29
N LEU A 333 -25.01 6.71 -32.23
CA LEU A 333 -26.40 7.14 -32.26
C LEU A 333 -26.52 8.47 -31.53
N VAL A 334 -27.22 9.43 -32.14
CA VAL A 334 -27.54 10.70 -31.48
C VAL A 334 -28.98 10.65 -30.99
N VAL A 335 -29.20 10.78 -29.68
CA VAL A 335 -30.54 10.72 -29.07
C VAL A 335 -30.89 12.09 -28.50
N VAL A 336 -32.01 12.66 -28.91
CA VAL A 336 -32.49 13.96 -28.43
C VAL A 336 -33.95 13.89 -27.99
N PRO A 337 -34.36 14.63 -26.95
CA PRO A 337 -35.75 14.60 -26.50
C PRO A 337 -36.71 15.11 -27.57
N ALA A 338 -37.76 14.33 -27.86
CA ALA A 338 -38.77 14.68 -28.84
C ALA A 338 -39.52 15.98 -28.48
N SER A 339 -39.72 16.24 -27.19
CA SER A 339 -40.36 17.46 -26.67
C SER A 339 -39.54 18.72 -26.98
N THR A 340 -38.21 18.66 -26.90
CA THR A 340 -37.31 19.78 -27.21
C THR A 340 -37.24 20.06 -28.72
N CYS A 341 -37.53 19.06 -29.55
CA CYS A 341 -37.44 19.16 -31.02
C CYS A 341 -38.79 19.47 -31.70
N ALA A 342 -39.84 19.84 -30.96
CA ALA A 342 -41.21 20.01 -31.46
C ALA A 342 -41.43 21.19 -32.44
N GLY A 343 -40.37 21.81 -32.97
CA GLY A 343 -40.45 22.81 -34.05
C GLY A 343 -39.15 23.60 -34.24
N GLY A 344 -38.65 23.64 -35.49
CA GLY A 344 -37.67 24.62 -35.96
C GLY A 344 -36.19 24.36 -35.53
N PRO A 345 -35.48 25.34 -34.93
CA PRO A 345 -34.02 25.32 -34.79
C PRO A 345 -33.39 24.13 -34.04
N PRO A 346 -33.94 23.62 -32.91
CA PRO A 346 -33.32 22.52 -32.17
C PRO A 346 -33.19 21.21 -32.97
N LEU A 347 -34.20 20.90 -33.80
CA LEU A 347 -34.17 19.71 -34.65
C LEU A 347 -33.10 19.82 -35.73
N GLU A 348 -32.92 21.01 -36.30
CA GLU A 348 -31.88 21.24 -37.30
C GLU A 348 -30.48 21.15 -36.69
N ARG A 349 -30.28 21.65 -35.46
CA ARG A 349 -29.03 21.42 -34.71
C ARG A 349 -28.76 19.94 -34.49
N ALA A 350 -29.77 19.17 -34.08
CA ALA A 350 -29.64 17.73 -33.90
C ALA A 350 -29.18 17.04 -35.21
N ARG A 351 -29.79 17.39 -36.35
CA ARG A 351 -29.40 16.89 -37.68
C ARG A 351 -27.96 17.25 -38.03
N GLN A 352 -27.53 18.47 -37.74
CA GLN A 352 -26.15 18.90 -38.01
C GLN A 352 -25.14 18.18 -37.10
N ILE A 353 -25.47 17.92 -35.84
CA ILE A 353 -24.65 17.09 -34.93
C ILE A 353 -24.57 15.66 -35.47
N GLY A 354 -25.70 15.08 -35.90
CA GLY A 354 -25.72 13.76 -36.55
C GLY A 354 -24.79 13.68 -37.76
N ARG A 355 -24.80 14.70 -38.64
CA ARG A 355 -23.87 14.77 -39.79
C ARG A 355 -22.40 14.89 -39.35
N ALA A 356 -22.11 15.67 -38.31
CA ALA A 356 -20.75 15.85 -37.80
C ALA A 356 -20.18 14.57 -37.16
N LEU A 357 -21.05 13.69 -36.67
CA LEU A 357 -20.71 12.41 -36.05
C LEU A 357 -20.89 11.21 -36.99
N ASP A 358 -21.33 11.42 -38.23
CA ASP A 358 -21.76 10.35 -39.15
C ASP A 358 -22.75 9.36 -38.50
N ALA A 359 -23.75 9.91 -37.82
CA ALA A 359 -24.67 9.20 -36.93
C ALA A 359 -26.13 9.55 -37.22
N PRO A 360 -27.05 8.58 -37.20
CA PRO A 360 -28.48 8.86 -37.28
C PRO A 360 -28.98 9.51 -35.97
N VAL A 361 -29.98 10.38 -36.11
CA VAL A 361 -30.61 11.08 -35.00
C VAL A 361 -31.92 10.38 -34.64
N LEU A 362 -32.11 10.07 -33.37
CA LEU A 362 -33.33 9.51 -32.81
C LEU A 362 -34.00 10.56 -31.90
N LEU A 363 -35.28 10.81 -32.14
CA LEU A 363 -36.14 11.59 -31.26
C LEU A 363 -36.75 10.65 -30.24
N ALA A 364 -36.45 10.85 -28.96
CA ALA A 364 -36.88 9.98 -27.86
C ALA A 364 -37.86 10.68 -26.92
N GLY A 365 -38.90 9.97 -26.50
CA GLY A 365 -39.69 10.32 -25.33
C GLY A 365 -38.88 10.16 -24.04
N PRO A 366 -39.23 10.87 -22.96
CA PRO A 366 -38.47 10.87 -21.71
C PRO A 366 -38.35 9.49 -21.05
N ALA A 367 -39.28 8.58 -21.32
CA ALA A 367 -39.28 7.22 -20.75
C ALA A 367 -38.52 6.19 -21.61
N ASP A 368 -38.15 6.54 -22.85
CA ASP A 368 -37.55 5.62 -23.84
C ASP A 368 -36.11 5.98 -24.21
N ALA A 369 -35.60 7.16 -23.79
CA ALA A 369 -34.21 7.55 -24.00
C ALA A 369 -33.20 6.53 -23.40
N ASP A 370 -33.43 6.13 -22.15
CA ASP A 370 -32.59 5.13 -21.46
C ASP A 370 -32.62 3.75 -22.15
N ALA A 371 -33.74 3.42 -22.82
CA ALA A 371 -33.87 2.16 -23.53
C ALA A 371 -32.91 2.07 -24.73
N VAL A 372 -32.58 3.19 -25.37
CA VAL A 372 -31.64 3.21 -26.50
C VAL A 372 -30.25 2.74 -26.06
N ARG A 373 -29.76 3.23 -24.91
CA ARG A 373 -28.46 2.82 -24.36
C ARG A 373 -28.40 1.32 -24.09
N LEU A 374 -29.43 0.79 -23.43
CA LEU A 374 -29.53 -0.62 -23.08
C LEU A 374 -29.63 -1.52 -24.33
N VAL A 375 -30.40 -1.10 -25.33
CA VAL A 375 -30.67 -1.90 -26.53
C VAL A 375 -29.52 -1.83 -27.56
N ALA A 376 -28.80 -0.72 -27.63
CA ALA A 376 -27.73 -0.53 -28.60
C ALA A 376 -26.48 -1.39 -28.31
N GLY A 377 -26.30 -1.80 -27.05
CA GLY A 377 -25.21 -2.65 -26.59
C GLY A 377 -23.83 -1.96 -26.58
N PRO A 378 -22.79 -2.67 -26.13
CA PRO A 378 -21.47 -2.07 -25.84
C PRO A 378 -20.67 -1.61 -27.08
N GLY A 379 -21.08 -2.02 -28.29
CA GLY A 379 -20.40 -1.66 -29.54
C GLY A 379 -20.88 -0.35 -30.18
N THR A 380 -21.95 0.25 -29.64
CA THR A 380 -22.60 1.44 -30.21
C THR A 380 -22.55 2.58 -29.20
N ARG A 381 -21.89 3.69 -29.57
CA ARG A 381 -21.86 4.90 -28.74
C ARG A 381 -23.20 5.63 -28.81
N VAL A 382 -23.82 5.92 -27.68
CA VAL A 382 -25.07 6.71 -27.61
C VAL A 382 -24.76 8.09 -27.04
N VAL A 383 -24.90 9.12 -27.88
CA VAL A 383 -24.61 10.53 -27.57
C VAL A 383 -25.93 11.27 -27.34
N GLU A 384 -26.05 11.95 -26.20
CA GLU A 384 -27.23 12.75 -25.83
C GLU A 384 -26.89 14.24 -25.79
N PRO A 385 -26.85 14.95 -26.93
CA PRO A 385 -26.43 16.33 -26.98
C PRO A 385 -27.51 17.30 -26.50
N CYS A 386 -27.10 18.43 -25.94
CA CYS A 386 -27.99 19.56 -25.69
C CYS A 386 -28.24 20.33 -27.00
N VAL A 387 -29.49 20.32 -27.47
CA VAL A 387 -29.91 21.01 -28.71
C VAL A 387 -30.63 22.34 -28.46
N GLY A 388 -30.72 22.78 -27.21
CA GLY A 388 -31.36 24.04 -26.82
C GLY A 388 -30.62 25.27 -27.36
N ASP A 389 -29.29 25.19 -27.47
CA ASP A 389 -28.40 26.22 -28.01
C ASP A 389 -27.28 25.60 -28.86
N ASP A 390 -26.35 26.44 -29.32
CA ASP A 390 -25.29 26.06 -30.27
C ASP A 390 -24.02 25.49 -29.60
N THR A 391 -23.99 25.33 -28.27
CA THR A 391 -22.78 24.92 -27.53
C THR A 391 -22.28 23.55 -28.00
N ASP A 392 -23.14 22.54 -27.96
CA ASP A 392 -22.78 21.17 -28.37
C ASP A 392 -22.54 21.07 -29.87
N LEU A 393 -23.32 21.77 -30.69
CA LEU A 393 -23.12 21.81 -32.14
C LEU A 393 -21.73 22.37 -32.48
N THR A 394 -21.31 23.44 -31.81
CA THR A 394 -19.99 24.05 -31.99
C THR A 394 -18.88 23.07 -31.58
N PHE A 395 -19.09 22.32 -30.49
CA PHE A 395 -18.18 21.28 -30.04
C PHE A 395 -18.04 20.13 -31.05
N TYR A 396 -19.14 19.53 -31.51
CA TYR A 396 -19.08 18.36 -32.40
C TYR A 396 -18.57 18.68 -33.81
N ARG A 397 -18.55 19.96 -34.22
CA ARG A 397 -17.91 20.41 -35.46
C ARG A 397 -16.38 20.44 -35.39
N GLN A 398 -15.79 20.36 -34.20
CA GLN A 398 -14.34 20.28 -34.05
C GLN A 398 -13.82 18.94 -34.59
N PRO A 399 -12.57 18.88 -35.09
CA PRO A 399 -11.97 17.62 -35.47
C PRO A 399 -11.76 16.70 -34.25
N PRO A 400 -11.75 15.37 -34.43
CA PRO A 400 -11.36 14.44 -33.37
C PRO A 400 -9.98 14.77 -32.79
N ALA A 401 -9.84 14.59 -31.47
CA ALA A 401 -8.59 14.77 -30.76
C ALA A 401 -7.67 13.56 -31.00
N GLU A 402 -6.53 13.81 -31.64
CA GLU A 402 -5.49 12.80 -31.79
C GLU A 402 -4.89 12.42 -30.42
N PRO A 403 -4.59 11.14 -30.16
CA PRO A 403 -3.83 10.76 -28.98
C PRO A 403 -2.42 11.38 -29.04
N PRO A 404 -1.73 11.54 -27.89
CA PRO A 404 -0.38 12.06 -27.87
C PRO A 404 0.54 11.20 -28.74
N ALA A 405 1.28 11.84 -29.65
CA ALA A 405 2.16 11.15 -30.58
C ALA A 405 3.26 10.36 -29.83
N PRO A 406 3.63 9.16 -30.31
CA PRO A 406 4.79 8.44 -29.79
C PRO A 406 6.10 9.19 -30.14
N PRO A 407 7.22 8.94 -29.43
CA PRO A 407 7.42 7.88 -28.44
C PRO A 407 6.89 8.20 -27.03
N TRP A 408 6.46 7.15 -26.33
CA TRP A 408 6.10 7.19 -24.91
C TRP A 408 7.14 6.46 -24.08
N LEU A 409 7.41 6.93 -22.86
CA LEU A 409 8.38 6.31 -21.94
C LEU A 409 7.92 4.91 -21.48
N VAL A 410 6.60 4.69 -21.45
CA VAL A 410 5.97 3.39 -21.20
C VAL A 410 4.80 3.18 -22.16
N ALA A 411 4.47 1.93 -22.45
CA ALA A 411 3.28 1.59 -23.23
C ALA A 411 2.02 2.17 -22.56
N PRO A 412 1.02 2.67 -23.34
CA PRO A 412 -0.19 3.27 -22.79
C PRO A 412 -0.90 2.31 -21.86
N VAL A 413 -1.31 2.81 -20.69
CA VAL A 413 -1.95 2.00 -19.66
C VAL A 413 -3.44 2.28 -19.70
N ARG A 414 -4.22 1.31 -20.15
CA ARG A 414 -5.68 1.40 -20.13
C ARG A 414 -6.18 1.01 -18.73
N GLY A 415 -6.92 1.92 -18.11
CA GLY A 415 -7.61 1.68 -16.86
C GLY A 415 -8.86 0.84 -17.05
N GLU A 416 -9.37 0.29 -15.95
CA GLU A 416 -10.68 -0.35 -15.93
C GLU A 416 -11.78 0.70 -16.15
N PRO A 417 -12.90 0.32 -16.80
CA PRO A 417 -14.05 1.21 -16.87
C PRO A 417 -14.57 1.60 -15.49
N LEU A 418 -14.86 2.88 -15.31
CA LEU A 418 -15.35 3.46 -14.07
C LEU A 418 -16.81 3.88 -14.24
N ASP A 419 -17.70 3.34 -13.43
CA ASP A 419 -19.09 3.77 -13.41
C ASP A 419 -19.26 5.12 -12.69
N ALA A 420 -20.31 5.86 -13.07
CA ALA A 420 -20.67 7.15 -12.50
C ALA A 420 -20.84 7.12 -10.96
N LYS A 421 -21.28 5.99 -10.40
CA LYS A 421 -21.52 5.83 -8.96
C LYS A 421 -20.20 5.83 -8.19
N ARG A 422 -19.19 5.10 -8.66
CA ARG A 422 -17.83 5.09 -8.07
C ARG A 422 -17.20 6.46 -8.10
N LEU A 423 -17.41 7.24 -9.18
CA LEU A 423 -16.94 8.63 -9.25
C LEU A 423 -17.60 9.49 -8.16
N ALA A 424 -18.93 9.39 -8.02
CA ALA A 424 -19.69 10.15 -7.03
C ALA A 424 -19.31 9.77 -5.59
N ASP A 425 -19.12 8.47 -5.33
CA ASP A 425 -18.76 7.96 -4.01
C ASP A 425 -17.36 8.47 -3.58
N VAL A 426 -16.40 8.59 -4.50
CA VAL A 426 -15.08 9.20 -4.23
C VAL A 426 -15.18 10.69 -3.94
N LEU A 427 -15.95 11.44 -4.74
CA LEU A 427 -16.14 12.87 -4.53
C LEU A 427 -16.82 13.17 -3.19
N GLN A 428 -17.74 12.32 -2.76
CA GLN A 428 -18.39 12.43 -1.45
C GLN A 428 -17.43 12.06 -0.31
N ALA A 429 -16.62 11.00 -0.47
CA ALA A 429 -15.64 10.60 0.53
C ALA A 429 -14.55 11.66 0.77
N ASP A 430 -14.10 12.34 -0.28
CA ASP A 430 -13.13 13.43 -0.21
C ASP A 430 -13.77 14.78 0.20
N GLY A 431 -15.08 14.83 0.46
CA GLY A 431 -15.80 16.04 0.86
C GLY A 431 -15.94 17.10 -0.24
N VAL A 432 -15.68 16.75 -1.50
CA VAL A 432 -15.84 17.63 -2.67
C VAL A 432 -17.32 17.84 -2.99
N LEU A 433 -18.13 16.77 -2.88
CA LEU A 433 -19.58 16.86 -2.89
C LEU A 433 -20.12 16.96 -1.45
N PRO A 434 -21.03 17.90 -1.14
CA PRO A 434 -21.59 18.03 0.20
C PRO A 434 -22.42 16.80 0.56
N PRO A 435 -22.49 16.41 1.86
CA PRO A 435 -23.30 15.29 2.31
C PRO A 435 -24.79 15.56 2.08
N ALA A 436 -25.56 14.50 1.81
CA ALA A 436 -27.00 14.58 1.55
C ALA A 436 -27.74 15.29 2.71
N GLN A 437 -28.43 16.38 2.40
CA GLN A 437 -29.27 17.11 3.35
C GLN A 437 -30.70 16.53 3.35
N PRO A 438 -31.38 16.42 4.51
CA PRO A 438 -32.71 15.81 4.60
C PRO A 438 -33.83 16.53 3.82
N ALA A 439 -33.59 17.78 3.38
CA ALA A 439 -34.57 18.62 2.69
C ALA A 439 -34.07 19.23 1.36
N GLY A 440 -32.87 18.86 0.90
CA GLY A 440 -32.26 19.37 -0.34
C GLY A 440 -32.23 18.32 -1.44
N ALA A 441 -32.12 18.75 -2.71
CA ALA A 441 -31.79 17.83 -3.79
C ALA A 441 -30.39 17.26 -3.51
N ASP A 442 -30.27 15.94 -3.44
CA ASP A 442 -28.99 15.27 -3.18
C ASP A 442 -27.98 15.65 -4.27
N ALA A 443 -26.86 16.27 -3.88
CA ALA A 443 -25.81 16.69 -4.80
C ALA A 443 -25.22 15.50 -5.56
N ARG A 444 -25.22 14.31 -4.93
CA ARG A 444 -24.87 13.05 -5.55
C ARG A 444 -25.86 12.67 -6.65
N ASP A 445 -27.16 12.75 -6.39
CA ASP A 445 -28.18 12.47 -7.41
C ASP A 445 -28.13 13.49 -8.55
N GLN A 446 -27.83 14.76 -8.26
CA GLN A 446 -27.60 15.75 -9.30
C GLN A 446 -26.39 15.38 -10.17
N PHE A 447 -25.28 14.96 -9.56
CA PHE A 447 -24.06 14.57 -10.28
C PHE A 447 -24.33 13.38 -11.21
N LEU A 448 -24.99 12.34 -10.68
CA LEU A 448 -25.36 11.16 -11.45
C LEU A 448 -26.33 11.49 -12.59
N ARG A 449 -27.29 12.40 -12.38
CA ARG A 449 -28.19 12.87 -13.44
C ARG A 449 -27.47 13.64 -14.54
N GLU A 450 -26.58 14.57 -14.18
CA GLU A 450 -25.89 15.42 -15.17
C GLU A 450 -24.81 14.67 -15.95
N LEU A 451 -24.16 13.67 -15.35
CA LEU A 451 -23.22 12.78 -16.04
C LEU A 451 -23.93 11.72 -16.90
N GLY A 452 -25.22 11.48 -16.63
CA GLY A 452 -25.99 10.36 -17.15
C GLY A 452 -25.89 9.17 -16.20
N GLY A 453 -27.01 8.71 -15.65
CA GLY A 453 -27.04 7.77 -14.51
C GLY A 453 -26.38 6.41 -14.72
N ARG A 454 -25.96 6.09 -15.95
CA ARG A 454 -25.22 4.88 -16.33
C ARG A 454 -23.95 5.19 -17.14
N CYS A 455 -23.39 6.40 -16.98
CA CYS A 455 -22.16 6.77 -17.67
C CYS A 455 -21.01 5.86 -17.24
N GLU A 456 -20.38 5.22 -18.22
CA GLU A 456 -19.09 4.56 -18.08
C GLU A 456 -18.00 5.55 -18.53
N VAL A 457 -16.99 5.71 -17.70
CA VAL A 457 -15.83 6.56 -17.95
C VAL A 457 -14.60 5.68 -18.12
N ARG A 458 -13.88 5.86 -19.23
CA ARG A 458 -12.65 5.11 -19.51
C ARG A 458 -11.44 6.01 -19.43
N ALA A 459 -10.37 5.53 -18.81
CA ALA A 459 -9.14 6.30 -18.66
C ALA A 459 -7.97 5.58 -19.33
N THR A 460 -7.18 6.30 -20.11
CA THR A 460 -5.91 5.81 -20.67
C THR A 460 -4.78 6.75 -20.29
N LEU A 461 -3.78 6.22 -19.61
CA LEU A 461 -2.59 6.95 -19.23
C LEU A 461 -1.52 6.84 -20.32
N PHE A 462 -1.06 7.99 -20.80
CA PHE A 462 0.10 8.15 -21.65
C PHE A 462 1.22 8.84 -20.87
N VAL A 463 2.46 8.43 -21.11
CA VAL A 463 3.64 9.07 -20.53
C VAL A 463 4.53 9.57 -21.67
N PRO A 464 4.18 10.70 -22.29
CA PRO A 464 4.97 11.29 -23.37
C PRO A 464 6.33 11.75 -22.82
N GLU A 465 7.36 11.80 -23.67
CA GLU A 465 8.68 12.30 -23.29
C GLU A 465 8.64 13.77 -22.85
N ARG A 466 7.82 14.58 -23.52
CA ARG A 466 7.55 15.97 -23.15
C ARG A 466 6.19 16.08 -22.47
N PRO A 467 6.11 16.74 -21.30
CA PRO A 467 4.87 16.87 -20.58
C PRO A 467 3.88 17.74 -21.38
N PRO A 468 2.58 17.39 -21.43
CA PRO A 468 1.56 18.20 -22.11
C PRO A 468 1.28 19.52 -21.39
N HIS A 469 1.54 19.55 -20.09
CA HIS A 469 1.33 20.71 -19.22
C HIS A 469 2.46 20.76 -18.18
N PRO A 470 3.03 21.95 -17.87
CA PRO A 470 4.14 22.07 -16.92
C PRO A 470 3.73 21.78 -15.47
N GLY A 471 2.49 22.08 -15.08
CA GLY A 471 1.96 21.83 -13.73
C GLY A 471 1.21 20.51 -13.60
N GLY A 472 1.80 19.52 -12.92
CA GLY A 472 1.11 18.31 -12.45
C GLY A 472 0.84 17.22 -13.51
N LEU A 473 -0.29 16.53 -13.35
CA LEU A 473 -0.82 15.54 -14.30
C LEU A 473 -1.81 16.25 -15.23
N ALA A 474 -1.62 16.14 -16.54
CA ALA A 474 -2.58 16.66 -17.49
C ALA A 474 -3.73 15.66 -17.67
N VAL A 475 -4.97 16.11 -17.53
CA VAL A 475 -6.16 15.30 -17.82
C VAL A 475 -6.85 15.82 -19.06
N GLU A 476 -6.85 15.01 -20.12
CA GLU A 476 -7.58 15.31 -21.35
C GLU A 476 -8.97 14.68 -21.27
N LEU A 477 -9.99 15.49 -21.05
CA LEU A 477 -11.38 15.04 -21.13
C LEU A 477 -11.80 14.97 -22.58
N VAL A 478 -12.32 13.83 -23.00
CA VAL A 478 -12.75 13.54 -24.36
C VAL A 478 -14.20 13.07 -24.36
N SER A 479 -15.00 13.56 -25.29
CA SER A 479 -16.36 13.10 -25.54
C SER A 479 -16.57 12.94 -27.05
N ALA A 480 -17.08 11.78 -27.49
CA ALA A 480 -17.19 11.42 -28.92
C ALA A 480 -15.90 11.72 -29.72
N ASP A 481 -14.77 11.24 -29.19
CA ASP A 481 -13.42 11.40 -29.74
C ASP A 481 -12.91 12.85 -29.84
N ARG A 482 -13.59 13.84 -29.25
CA ARG A 482 -13.19 15.26 -29.30
C ARG A 482 -12.84 15.79 -27.92
N ARG A 483 -11.84 16.68 -27.85
CA ARG A 483 -11.35 17.23 -26.59
C ARG A 483 -12.33 18.26 -26.03
N VAL A 484 -12.88 17.97 -24.85
CA VAL A 484 -13.71 18.88 -24.05
C VAL A 484 -12.83 19.90 -23.34
N ALA A 485 -11.83 19.42 -22.61
CA ALA A 485 -10.90 20.26 -21.87
C ALA A 485 -9.58 19.53 -21.64
N LEU A 486 -8.49 20.30 -21.48
CA LEU A 486 -7.22 19.83 -20.95
C LEU A 486 -7.03 20.49 -19.59
N LEU A 487 -7.16 19.70 -18.53
CA LEU A 487 -7.18 20.17 -17.15
C LEU A 487 -5.89 19.78 -16.44
N PRO A 488 -5.11 20.73 -15.90
CA PRO A 488 -4.03 20.39 -15.01
C PRO A 488 -4.60 19.98 -13.65
N ILE A 489 -4.25 18.78 -13.18
CA ILE A 489 -4.61 18.29 -11.85
C ILE A 489 -3.35 18.14 -11.02
N GLU A 490 -3.39 18.73 -9.82
CA GLU A 490 -2.34 18.53 -8.83
C GLU A 490 -2.24 17.04 -8.49
N SER A 491 -1.07 16.48 -8.75
CA SER A 491 -0.81 15.06 -8.55
C SER A 491 0.67 14.86 -8.26
N ARG A 492 0.97 13.85 -7.45
CA ARG A 492 2.34 13.36 -7.25
C ARG A 492 2.92 12.73 -8.51
N PHE A 493 2.07 12.32 -9.46
CA PHE A 493 2.47 11.80 -10.76
C PHE A 493 2.51 12.94 -11.76
N THR A 494 3.69 13.19 -12.33
CA THR A 494 3.93 14.39 -13.12
C THR A 494 4.28 14.04 -14.56
N GLY A 495 3.97 14.96 -15.47
CA GLY A 495 4.31 14.86 -16.90
C GLY A 495 3.54 13.80 -17.71
N GLY A 496 2.65 13.04 -17.06
CA GLY A 496 1.70 12.16 -17.74
C GLY A 496 0.52 12.92 -18.38
N LEU A 497 -0.12 12.26 -19.33
CA LEU A 497 -1.44 12.63 -19.87
C LEU A 497 -2.44 11.52 -19.55
N LEU A 498 -3.43 11.81 -18.72
CA LEU A 498 -4.56 10.91 -18.50
C LEU A 498 -5.71 11.32 -19.42
N ARG A 499 -5.92 10.56 -20.49
CA ARG A 499 -7.06 10.76 -21.40
C ARG A 499 -8.29 10.07 -20.82
N VAL A 500 -9.36 10.83 -20.59
CA VAL A 500 -10.58 10.39 -19.92
C VAL A 500 -11.74 10.56 -20.88
N GLU A 501 -12.31 9.43 -21.31
CA GLU A 501 -13.41 9.35 -22.26
C GLU A 501 -14.74 9.30 -21.50
N VAL A 502 -15.61 10.28 -21.76
CA VAL A 502 -16.94 10.44 -21.15
C VAL A 502 -17.99 10.49 -22.26
N GLU A 503 -18.72 9.40 -22.44
CA GLU A 503 -19.56 9.19 -23.63
C GLU A 503 -21.03 9.55 -23.44
N SER A 504 -21.53 9.55 -22.20
CA SER A 504 -22.96 9.74 -21.92
C SER A 504 -23.36 11.19 -21.63
N ALA A 505 -22.43 12.02 -21.16
CA ALA A 505 -22.70 13.40 -20.78
C ALA A 505 -22.57 14.35 -21.96
N SER A 506 -23.51 15.30 -22.07
CA SER A 506 -23.41 16.37 -23.07
C SER A 506 -22.17 17.27 -22.80
N PRO A 507 -21.45 17.72 -23.83
CA PRO A 507 -20.36 18.69 -23.69
C PRO A 507 -20.77 19.94 -22.92
N ARG A 508 -21.98 20.48 -23.15
CA ARG A 508 -22.54 21.57 -22.35
C ARG A 508 -22.60 21.25 -20.85
N ALA A 509 -23.02 20.04 -20.46
CA ALA A 509 -23.04 19.65 -19.06
C ALA A 509 -21.62 19.56 -18.48
N LEU A 510 -20.67 18.97 -19.22
CA LEU A 510 -19.27 18.85 -18.80
C LEU A 510 -18.58 20.22 -18.63
N LEU A 511 -18.94 21.21 -19.45
CA LEU A 511 -18.40 22.58 -19.38
C LEU A 511 -19.12 23.48 -18.37
N ARG A 512 -20.25 23.03 -17.80
CA ARG A 512 -21.02 23.82 -16.84
C ARG A 512 -20.32 23.88 -15.50
N VAL A 513 -20.26 25.08 -14.91
CA VAL A 513 -19.80 25.30 -13.54
C VAL A 513 -20.74 24.59 -12.56
N TRP A 514 -20.16 23.82 -11.65
CA TRP A 514 -20.87 23.06 -10.65
C TRP A 514 -21.55 23.99 -9.64
N PRO A 515 -22.84 23.78 -9.29
CA PRO A 515 -23.55 24.64 -8.36
C PRO A 515 -22.81 24.77 -7.01
N GLY A 516 -22.67 26.01 -6.53
CA GLY A 516 -21.96 26.30 -5.27
C GLY A 516 -20.44 26.47 -5.40
N THR A 517 -19.89 26.42 -6.62
CA THR A 517 -18.47 26.70 -6.91
C THR A 517 -18.34 27.93 -7.81
N THR A 518 -17.16 28.57 -7.83
CA THR A 518 -16.90 29.73 -8.71
C THR A 518 -16.43 29.30 -10.10
N ASP A 519 -15.50 28.33 -10.16
CA ASP A 519 -14.77 28.00 -11.41
C ASP A 519 -14.65 26.48 -11.67
N THR A 520 -15.26 25.63 -10.84
CA THR A 520 -15.14 24.18 -10.98
C THR A 520 -16.24 23.64 -11.88
N THR A 521 -15.89 23.07 -13.03
CA THR A 521 -16.87 22.46 -13.95
C THR A 521 -17.20 21.01 -13.57
N LEU A 522 -18.31 20.47 -14.07
CA LEU A 522 -18.61 19.03 -13.94
C LEU A 522 -17.46 18.18 -14.51
N GLY A 523 -16.88 18.59 -15.63
CA GLY A 523 -15.71 17.94 -16.21
C GLY A 523 -14.52 17.92 -15.24
N ALA A 524 -14.25 19.02 -14.54
CA ALA A 524 -13.18 19.07 -13.53
C ALA A 524 -13.43 18.12 -12.36
N LEU A 525 -14.68 17.96 -11.90
CA LEU A 525 -15.03 16.98 -10.88
C LEU A 525 -14.81 15.54 -11.36
N VAL A 526 -15.20 15.21 -12.59
CA VAL A 526 -14.95 13.90 -13.21
C VAL A 526 -13.45 13.64 -13.30
N ALA A 527 -12.68 14.60 -13.81
CA ALA A 527 -11.23 14.49 -13.95
C ALA A 527 -10.55 14.23 -12.59
N TYR A 528 -10.94 14.97 -11.54
CA TYR A 528 -10.45 14.74 -10.18
C TYR A 528 -10.75 13.33 -9.67
N ALA A 529 -12.01 12.89 -9.77
CA ALA A 529 -12.43 11.56 -9.31
C ALA A 529 -11.68 10.43 -10.04
N VAL A 530 -11.50 10.56 -11.35
CA VAL A 530 -10.79 9.57 -12.17
C VAL A 530 -9.30 9.51 -11.81
N VAL A 531 -8.64 10.65 -11.56
CA VAL A 531 -7.25 10.68 -11.09
C VAL A 531 -7.11 9.96 -9.75
N ARG A 532 -8.03 10.21 -8.81
CA ARG A 532 -8.04 9.55 -7.49
C ARG A 532 -8.17 8.03 -7.63
N LEU A 533 -9.10 7.55 -8.45
CA LEU A 533 -9.31 6.13 -8.71
C LEU A 533 -8.17 5.47 -9.51
N SER A 534 -7.45 6.25 -10.33
CA SER A 534 -6.35 5.77 -11.17
C SER A 534 -4.99 5.73 -10.46
N THR A 535 -4.94 6.09 -9.17
CA THR A 535 -3.71 6.15 -8.37
C THR A 535 -2.83 4.89 -8.49
N PRO A 536 -3.35 3.65 -8.37
CA PRO A 536 -2.52 2.44 -8.47
C PRO A 536 -1.88 2.27 -9.86
N ALA A 537 -2.61 2.62 -10.93
CA ALA A 537 -2.11 2.55 -12.30
C ALA A 537 -1.02 3.59 -12.55
N LEU A 538 -1.18 4.80 -11.99
CA LEU A 538 -0.19 5.87 -12.05
C LEU A 538 1.11 5.47 -11.31
N GLU A 539 1.04 4.85 -10.13
CA GLU A 539 2.21 4.31 -9.42
C GLU A 539 2.93 3.22 -10.20
N ALA A 540 2.17 2.32 -10.83
CA ALA A 540 2.74 1.26 -11.65
C ALA A 540 3.40 1.80 -12.92
N ALA A 541 2.88 2.89 -13.49
CA ALA A 541 3.50 3.56 -14.64
C ALA A 541 4.78 4.30 -14.22
N GLU A 542 4.74 5.07 -13.13
CA GLU A 542 5.90 5.80 -12.63
C GLU A 542 7.07 4.87 -12.29
N ARG A 543 6.82 3.75 -11.58
CA ARG A 543 7.87 2.75 -11.30
C ARG A 543 8.51 2.20 -12.57
N ARG A 544 7.72 1.96 -13.62
CA ARG A 544 8.23 1.50 -14.93
C ARG A 544 9.04 2.58 -15.64
N VAL A 545 8.61 3.84 -15.56
CA VAL A 545 9.37 4.98 -16.09
C VAL A 545 10.72 5.05 -15.39
N VAL A 546 10.74 5.10 -14.07
CA VAL A 546 11.96 5.21 -13.25
C VAL A 546 12.92 4.05 -13.52
N ALA A 547 12.43 2.81 -13.59
CA ALA A 547 13.25 1.64 -13.94
C ALA A 547 13.77 1.66 -15.41
N GLY A 548 13.18 2.49 -16.27
CA GLY A 548 13.61 2.68 -17.66
C GLY A 548 14.59 3.84 -17.88
N LEU A 549 14.77 4.72 -16.88
CA LEU A 549 15.57 5.95 -17.02
C LEU A 549 17.06 5.67 -17.25
N GLU A 550 17.63 4.59 -16.69
CA GLU A 550 19.04 4.22 -16.91
C GLU A 550 19.37 3.97 -18.40
N ARG A 551 18.36 3.58 -19.18
CA ARG A 551 18.52 3.22 -20.60
C ARG A 551 18.13 4.34 -21.56
N SER A 552 17.64 5.45 -21.05
CA SER A 552 17.06 6.54 -21.84
C SER A 552 17.80 7.85 -21.59
N ALA A 553 18.17 8.56 -22.65
CA ALA A 553 18.71 9.90 -22.51
C ALA A 553 17.65 10.80 -21.86
N THR A 554 17.92 11.29 -20.65
CA THR A 554 17.02 12.18 -19.91
C THR A 554 17.57 13.60 -20.00
N ALA A 555 16.71 14.57 -20.34
CA ALA A 555 17.03 15.99 -20.35
C ALA A 555 16.15 16.74 -19.36
N ALA A 556 16.62 17.87 -18.84
CA ALA A 556 15.86 18.64 -17.87
C ALA A 556 14.57 19.23 -18.49
N GLY A 557 13.47 19.17 -17.74
CA GLY A 557 12.13 19.58 -18.17
C GLY A 557 11.32 18.48 -18.88
N THR A 558 11.91 17.31 -19.15
CA THR A 558 11.20 16.14 -19.69
C THR A 558 10.36 15.43 -18.63
N THR A 559 9.45 14.55 -19.05
CA THR A 559 8.69 13.70 -18.13
C THR A 559 9.61 12.75 -17.37
N GLY A 560 10.71 12.32 -17.99
CA GLY A 560 11.74 11.49 -17.33
C GLY A 560 12.44 12.22 -16.19
N SER A 561 12.87 13.48 -16.41
CA SER A 561 13.52 14.26 -15.35
C SER A 561 12.58 14.59 -14.19
N ARG A 562 11.29 14.81 -14.47
CA ARG A 562 10.26 15.02 -13.43
C ARG A 562 9.97 13.77 -12.63
N ALA A 563 9.92 12.60 -13.28
CA ALA A 563 9.80 11.32 -12.59
C ALA A 563 11.03 11.03 -11.72
N ALA A 564 12.23 11.37 -12.20
CA ALA A 564 13.46 11.28 -11.42
C ALA A 564 13.44 12.20 -10.19
N LEU A 565 13.12 13.49 -10.37
CA LEU A 565 13.00 14.45 -9.27
C LEU A 565 11.90 14.04 -8.28
N GLY A 566 10.77 13.51 -8.76
CA GLY A 566 9.70 12.96 -7.92
C GLY A 566 10.12 11.72 -7.12
N ALA A 567 10.92 10.83 -7.73
CA ALA A 567 11.52 9.70 -7.02
C ALA A 567 12.51 10.17 -5.95
N LEU A 568 13.36 11.16 -6.26
CA LEU A 568 14.30 11.76 -5.31
C LEU A 568 13.58 12.48 -4.17
N ALA A 569 12.54 13.27 -4.44
CA ALA A 569 11.75 13.93 -3.40
C ALA A 569 11.05 12.94 -2.45
N ARG A 570 10.85 11.68 -2.89
CA ARG A 570 10.17 10.61 -2.15
C ARG A 570 11.09 9.53 -1.61
N ALA A 571 12.38 9.55 -1.86
CA ALA A 571 13.30 8.50 -1.42
C ALA A 571 14.73 8.99 -1.20
N GLY A 572 15.02 10.21 -1.62
CA GLY A 572 16.25 10.93 -1.38
C GLY A 572 16.25 11.55 0.01
N LEU A 573 17.41 11.49 0.64
CA LEU A 573 17.72 12.10 1.92
C LEU A 573 18.82 13.13 1.70
N LEU A 574 18.66 14.33 2.26
CA LEU A 574 19.76 15.28 2.38
C LEU A 574 20.54 14.96 3.66
N ARG A 575 21.83 14.69 3.52
CA ARG A 575 22.71 14.20 4.59
C ARG A 575 23.90 15.10 4.81
N LEU A 576 24.41 15.14 6.03
CA LEU A 576 25.67 15.79 6.32
C LEU A 576 26.80 14.76 6.32
N ARG A 577 27.83 14.99 5.50
CA ARG A 577 28.95 14.06 5.30
C ARG A 577 30.27 14.75 5.60
N THR A 578 31.07 14.14 6.47
CA THR A 578 32.43 14.62 6.71
C THR A 578 33.33 14.20 5.56
N ASP A 579 33.97 15.16 4.89
CA ASP A 579 34.99 14.89 3.87
C ASP A 579 36.35 14.54 4.50
N ALA A 580 37.35 14.26 3.64
CA ALA A 580 38.69 13.86 4.08
C ALA A 580 39.41 14.94 4.90
N ASP A 581 39.04 16.21 4.72
CA ASP A 581 39.62 17.35 5.44
C ASP A 581 38.85 17.67 6.74
N GLY A 582 37.83 16.87 7.07
CA GLY A 582 37.01 17.03 8.28
C GLY A 582 35.85 18.02 8.12
N PHE A 583 35.56 18.48 6.90
CA PHE A 583 34.49 19.43 6.61
C PHE A 583 33.17 18.72 6.31
N VAL A 584 32.08 19.18 6.94
CA VAL A 584 30.79 18.46 6.97
C VAL A 584 29.82 18.95 5.88
N ALA A 585 29.87 18.48 4.64
CA ALA A 585 29.05 19.00 3.54
C ALA A 585 27.66 18.33 3.38
N PRO A 586 26.64 19.03 2.83
CA PRO A 586 25.37 18.42 2.49
C PRO A 586 25.50 17.57 1.20
N ARG A 587 24.94 16.35 1.22
CA ARG A 587 24.92 15.39 0.10
C ARG A 587 23.55 14.75 -0.04
N PHE A 588 23.11 14.47 -1.26
CA PHE A 588 21.92 13.66 -1.52
C PHE A 588 22.28 12.17 -1.53
N SER A 589 21.49 11.37 -0.83
CA SER A 589 21.62 9.91 -0.76
C SER A 589 20.28 9.23 -0.99
N LEU A 590 20.27 8.01 -1.54
CA LEU A 590 19.05 7.24 -1.83
C LEU A 590 18.91 6.02 -0.90
N PHE A 591 17.87 6.02 -0.05
CA PHE A 591 17.67 4.93 0.92
C PHE A 591 16.89 3.73 0.38
N ASP A 592 16.35 3.83 -0.84
CA ASP A 592 15.60 2.77 -1.49
C ASP A 592 16.49 1.95 -2.47
N PRO A 593 16.86 0.69 -2.15
CA PRO A 593 17.63 -0.18 -3.02
C PRO A 593 16.87 -0.59 -4.28
N GLN A 594 15.57 -0.31 -4.39
CA GLN A 594 14.81 -0.50 -5.63
C GLN A 594 15.05 0.65 -6.62
N LEU A 595 15.56 1.80 -6.16
CA LEU A 595 15.88 2.92 -7.03
C LEU A 595 17.34 2.84 -7.51
N PRO A 596 17.58 3.15 -8.79
CA PRO A 596 18.94 3.14 -9.32
C PRO A 596 19.73 4.36 -8.80
N ALA A 597 20.98 4.14 -8.40
CA ALA A 597 21.87 5.21 -7.93
C ALA A 597 22.10 6.29 -9.01
N ALA A 598 22.03 5.91 -10.29
CA ALA A 598 22.16 6.81 -11.43
C ALA A 598 21.16 7.97 -11.43
N LEU A 599 20.04 7.88 -10.68
CA LEU A 599 19.09 8.99 -10.53
C LEU A 599 19.76 10.28 -10.01
N LEU A 600 20.80 10.16 -9.18
CA LEU A 600 21.52 11.30 -8.62
C LEU A 600 22.32 12.08 -9.69
N ASP A 601 22.66 11.42 -10.79
CA ASP A 601 23.47 11.96 -11.89
C ASP A 601 22.63 12.40 -13.09
N LEU A 602 21.32 12.12 -13.10
CA LEU A 602 20.43 12.50 -14.19
C LEU A 602 20.19 14.02 -14.20
N PRO A 603 20.05 14.66 -15.39
CA PRO A 603 19.59 16.04 -15.51
C PRO A 603 18.18 16.21 -14.91
N LEU A 604 18.04 16.94 -13.80
CA LEU A 604 16.76 17.14 -13.10
C LEU A 604 16.11 18.47 -13.48
N VAL A 605 16.88 19.55 -13.40
CA VAL A 605 16.46 20.94 -13.56
C VAL A 605 17.49 21.72 -14.38
N ARG A 606 17.19 22.98 -14.74
CA ARG A 606 18.13 23.88 -15.40
C ARG A 606 18.35 25.13 -14.57
N THR A 607 19.49 25.77 -14.76
CA THR A 607 19.74 27.15 -14.30
C THR A 607 19.24 28.17 -15.34
N LEU A 608 19.14 29.44 -14.95
CA LEU A 608 18.70 30.54 -15.82
C LEU A 608 19.66 30.89 -16.95
N ASP A 609 20.88 30.34 -16.96
CA ASP A 609 21.83 30.41 -18.08
C ASP A 609 21.82 29.13 -18.95
N GLY A 610 20.99 28.14 -18.61
CA GLY A 610 20.75 26.94 -19.40
C GLY A 610 21.60 25.72 -19.05
N ARG A 611 22.43 25.75 -17.99
CA ARG A 611 23.14 24.55 -17.50
C ARG A 611 22.12 23.55 -16.95
N GLU A 612 22.22 22.29 -17.37
CA GLU A 612 21.45 21.21 -16.77
C GLU A 612 22.11 20.77 -15.46
N CYS A 613 21.31 20.60 -14.42
CA CYS A 613 21.78 20.25 -13.08
C CYS A 613 21.20 18.91 -12.63
N SER A 614 22.09 18.01 -12.24
CA SER A 614 21.80 16.78 -11.50
C SER A 614 21.65 17.05 -10.00
N ALA A 615 21.35 16.02 -9.20
CA ALA A 615 21.36 16.16 -7.74
C ALA A 615 22.76 16.54 -7.24
N ARG A 616 23.83 15.99 -7.85
CA ARG A 616 25.22 16.33 -7.50
C ARG A 616 25.56 17.79 -7.81
N ASP A 617 25.11 18.31 -8.95
CA ASP A 617 25.27 19.74 -9.27
C ASP A 617 24.54 20.64 -8.25
N LEU A 618 23.37 20.19 -7.76
CA LEU A 618 22.64 20.92 -6.72
C LEU A 618 23.39 20.94 -5.38
N GLU A 619 24.16 19.89 -5.04
CA GLU A 619 25.04 19.90 -3.86
C GLU A 619 26.16 20.95 -4.00
N GLU A 620 26.75 21.07 -5.19
CA GLU A 620 27.77 22.09 -5.48
C GLU A 620 27.19 23.50 -5.35
N ILE A 621 26.00 23.73 -5.91
CA ILE A 621 25.30 25.02 -5.79
C ILE A 621 24.99 25.31 -4.32
N LEU A 622 24.43 24.35 -3.58
CA LEU A 622 24.15 24.47 -2.16
C LEU A 622 25.39 24.92 -1.37
N GLU A 623 26.55 24.29 -1.59
CA GLU A 623 27.76 24.71 -0.87
C GLU A 623 28.28 26.09 -1.31
N ALA A 624 28.23 26.40 -2.61
CA ALA A 624 28.66 27.69 -3.14
C ALA A 624 27.80 28.88 -2.65
N THR A 625 26.55 28.62 -2.28
CA THR A 625 25.58 29.61 -1.76
C THR A 625 25.37 29.55 -0.26
N GLY A 626 26.16 28.74 0.46
CA GLY A 626 26.12 28.64 1.91
C GLY A 626 24.93 27.87 2.46
N GLY A 627 24.35 26.95 1.69
CA GLY A 627 23.28 26.04 2.08
C GLY A 627 21.89 26.44 1.57
N VAL A 628 21.80 27.30 0.54
CA VAL A 628 20.53 27.81 0.02
C VAL A 628 20.45 27.71 -1.50
N LEU A 629 19.44 27.02 -2.03
CA LEU A 629 19.13 27.04 -3.46
C LEU A 629 18.27 28.25 -3.81
N TYR A 630 18.50 28.80 -5.00
CA TYR A 630 17.77 29.95 -5.51
C TYR A 630 16.97 29.57 -6.75
N GLY A 631 15.73 30.03 -6.84
CA GLY A 631 14.87 29.80 -8.00
C GLY A 631 14.03 31.00 -8.38
N VAL A 632 13.44 30.93 -9.56
CA VAL A 632 12.37 31.84 -10.01
C VAL A 632 11.21 31.00 -10.54
N VAL A 633 10.00 31.54 -10.46
CA VAL A 633 8.79 30.95 -11.06
C VAL A 633 8.23 31.88 -12.13
N PRO A 634 7.62 31.35 -13.22
CA PRO A 634 7.16 32.16 -14.35
C PRO A 634 6.10 33.21 -13.99
N GLU A 635 5.31 32.97 -12.94
CA GLU A 635 4.15 33.78 -12.57
C GLU A 635 4.53 35.14 -11.94
N VAL A 636 5.76 35.28 -11.44
CA VAL A 636 6.23 36.50 -10.73
C VAL A 636 7.46 37.08 -11.44
N PRO A 637 7.44 38.36 -11.87
CA PRO A 637 8.59 38.99 -12.50
C PRO A 637 9.82 39.03 -11.59
N ALA A 638 10.95 38.48 -12.06
CA ALA A 638 12.17 38.41 -11.25
C ALA A 638 13.08 39.67 -11.35
N ASP A 639 13.60 40.14 -10.22
CA ASP A 639 14.62 41.21 -10.14
C ASP A 639 16.03 40.60 -10.00
N LEU A 640 16.65 40.27 -11.14
CA LEU A 640 17.93 39.54 -11.20
C LEU A 640 19.16 40.45 -11.32
N ARG A 641 19.03 41.75 -11.07
CA ARG A 641 20.11 42.73 -11.30
C ARG A 641 21.34 42.43 -10.44
N GLY A 642 22.46 42.15 -11.11
CA GLY A 642 23.76 41.91 -10.47
C GLY A 642 23.90 40.54 -9.79
N LEU A 643 22.94 39.63 -9.99
CA LEU A 643 23.00 38.25 -9.48
C LEU A 643 23.55 37.29 -10.54
N ASP A 644 24.33 36.31 -10.10
CA ASP A 644 24.87 35.22 -10.91
C ASP A 644 23.76 34.24 -11.31
N ARG A 645 23.37 34.29 -12.59
CA ARG A 645 22.30 33.46 -13.16
C ARG A 645 22.68 31.98 -13.27
N SER A 646 23.98 31.64 -13.24
CA SER A 646 24.45 30.26 -13.30
C SER A 646 24.15 29.44 -12.04
N ARG A 647 23.66 30.10 -10.98
CA ARG A 647 23.33 29.50 -9.68
C ARG A 647 21.85 29.65 -9.29
N ILE A 648 21.03 30.15 -10.22
CA ILE A 648 19.59 30.36 -10.03
C ILE A 648 18.86 29.38 -10.94
N LEU A 649 17.98 28.58 -10.35
CA LEU A 649 17.22 27.52 -11.01
C LEU A 649 16.01 28.09 -11.78
N ASP A 650 15.78 27.59 -12.98
CA ASP A 650 14.61 27.82 -13.82
C ASP A 650 13.59 26.69 -13.53
N LEU A 651 12.57 26.98 -12.72
CA LEU A 651 11.65 26.00 -12.18
C LEU A 651 10.21 26.37 -12.55
N ASP A 652 9.41 25.37 -12.91
CA ASP A 652 7.94 25.51 -12.84
C ASP A 652 7.41 25.21 -11.43
N PRO A 653 6.12 25.55 -11.13
CA PRO A 653 5.56 25.37 -9.79
C PRO A 653 5.64 23.94 -9.24
N GLN A 654 5.61 22.93 -10.11
CA GLN A 654 5.68 21.53 -9.67
C GLN A 654 7.11 21.09 -9.40
N GLN A 655 8.07 21.48 -10.24
CA GLN A 655 9.50 21.23 -10.00
C GLN A 655 9.94 21.90 -8.70
N GLU A 656 9.50 23.13 -8.46
CA GLU A 656 9.75 23.83 -7.22
C GLU A 656 9.18 23.07 -6.02
N ARG A 657 7.92 22.61 -6.06
CA ARG A 657 7.31 21.82 -4.99
C ARG A 657 8.09 20.53 -4.70
N LEU A 658 8.53 19.83 -5.75
CA LEU A 658 9.35 18.61 -5.59
C LEU A 658 10.75 18.93 -5.02
N LEU A 659 11.36 20.03 -5.46
CA LEU A 659 12.64 20.49 -4.93
C LEU A 659 12.52 20.88 -3.46
N LEU A 660 11.47 21.60 -3.07
CA LEU A 660 11.16 21.95 -1.68
C LEU A 660 10.98 20.71 -0.81
N ALA A 661 10.29 19.67 -1.31
CA ALA A 661 10.18 18.39 -0.62
C ALA A 661 11.54 17.65 -0.48
N LEU A 662 12.49 17.93 -1.38
CA LEU A 662 13.82 17.34 -1.35
C LEU A 662 14.80 18.08 -0.41
N VAL A 663 14.81 19.42 -0.41
CA VAL A 663 15.80 20.23 0.35
C VAL A 663 15.26 20.98 1.57
N GLY A 664 13.93 21.08 1.68
CA GLY A 664 13.23 21.86 2.70
C GLY A 664 13.09 23.34 2.39
N GLU A 665 12.04 23.95 2.93
CA GLU A 665 11.67 25.35 2.69
C GLU A 665 12.70 26.34 3.24
N ALA A 666 13.40 25.97 4.32
CA ALA A 666 14.47 26.80 4.87
C ALA A 666 15.66 26.96 3.90
N SER A 667 15.94 25.93 3.10
CA SER A 667 17.08 25.81 2.17
C SER A 667 16.78 26.32 0.77
N TYR A 668 15.61 26.92 0.53
CA TYR A 668 15.23 27.45 -0.78
C TYR A 668 14.73 28.89 -0.68
N VAL A 669 15.11 29.72 -1.64
CA VAL A 669 14.71 31.12 -1.73
C VAL A 669 14.26 31.43 -3.15
N ARG A 670 13.05 31.98 -3.29
CA ARG A 670 12.67 32.64 -4.54
C ARG A 670 13.34 34.01 -4.61
N VAL A 671 13.95 34.32 -5.75
CA VAL A 671 14.53 35.65 -6.03
C VAL A 671 13.65 36.44 -7.01
N ASP A 672 12.34 36.22 -6.93
CA ASP A 672 11.31 36.96 -7.64
C ASP A 672 10.96 38.26 -6.90
N ALA A 673 10.75 39.38 -7.62
CA ALA A 673 10.55 40.75 -7.10
C ALA A 673 11.62 41.36 -6.14
N ARG A 674 12.34 40.54 -5.34
CA ARG A 674 13.32 40.88 -4.31
C ARG A 674 12.82 41.93 -3.32
N ASP A 675 11.99 41.54 -2.36
CA ASP A 675 11.39 42.48 -1.42
C ASP A 675 12.43 43.19 -0.53
N VAL A 676 12.08 44.41 -0.08
CA VAL A 676 12.91 45.17 0.89
C VAL A 676 12.43 44.83 2.30
N LEU A 677 13.27 44.12 3.05
CA LEU A 677 12.97 43.64 4.40
C LEU A 677 13.26 44.71 5.46
N ALA A 678 14.34 45.49 5.27
CA ALA A 678 14.73 46.59 6.14
C ALA A 678 15.53 47.65 5.36
N GLU A 679 15.37 48.92 5.73
CA GLU A 679 16.12 50.04 5.14
C GLU A 679 16.48 51.07 6.20
N SER A 680 17.72 51.55 6.19
CA SER A 680 18.19 52.69 6.99
C SER A 680 19.40 53.35 6.33
N ALA A 681 19.45 54.69 6.37
CA ALA A 681 20.53 55.50 5.77
C ALA A 681 20.90 55.15 4.30
N GLY A 682 19.92 54.70 3.51
CA GLY A 682 20.11 54.28 2.12
C GLY A 682 20.72 52.88 1.94
N LEU A 683 21.03 52.17 3.03
CA LEU A 683 21.34 50.74 3.03
C LEU A 683 20.04 49.94 3.10
N ARG A 684 19.89 48.96 2.21
CA ARG A 684 18.71 48.10 2.09
C ARG A 684 19.09 46.64 2.30
N VAL A 685 18.40 45.97 3.20
CA VAL A 685 18.41 44.51 3.33
C VAL A 685 17.22 43.99 2.51
N ARG A 686 17.50 43.23 1.46
CA ARG A 686 16.49 42.61 0.59
C ARG A 686 16.43 41.10 0.82
N ASP A 687 15.60 40.40 0.06
CA ASP A 687 15.60 38.94 0.02
C ASP A 687 17.01 38.35 -0.05
N PHE A 688 17.20 37.29 0.72
CA PHE A 688 18.46 36.66 1.00
C PHE A 688 19.10 36.13 -0.29
N ALA A 689 20.34 36.52 -0.60
CA ALA A 689 21.01 36.20 -1.87
C ALA A 689 22.52 36.00 -1.67
N LEU A 690 22.88 35.07 -0.79
CA LEU A 690 24.25 34.71 -0.47
C LEU A 690 24.90 33.93 -1.62
N GLY A 691 26.16 34.22 -1.94
CA GLY A 691 26.90 33.50 -2.99
C GLY A 691 26.45 33.79 -4.44
N LEU A 692 25.44 34.65 -4.64
CA LEU A 692 25.01 35.11 -5.97
C LEU A 692 25.70 36.39 -6.43
N ARG A 693 26.35 37.12 -5.53
CA ARG A 693 27.10 38.36 -5.81
C ARG A 693 28.14 38.63 -4.74
N ALA A 694 29.08 39.52 -5.05
CA ALA A 694 29.94 40.11 -4.02
C ALA A 694 29.13 41.11 -3.17
N TRP A 695 29.31 41.01 -1.86
CA TRP A 695 28.64 41.86 -0.87
C TRP A 695 29.64 42.83 -0.24
N PRO A 696 29.25 44.09 0.04
CA PRO A 696 30.08 45.03 0.77
C PRO A 696 30.50 44.47 2.13
N ASP A 697 31.63 44.94 2.66
CA ASP A 697 32.06 44.54 4.00
C ASP A 697 31.14 45.16 5.06
N PHE A 698 30.08 44.44 5.45
CA PHE A 698 29.10 44.84 6.45
C PHE A 698 28.53 43.57 7.14
N PRO A 699 28.07 43.63 8.40
CA PRO A 699 27.55 42.45 9.11
C PRO A 699 26.30 41.81 8.48
N LEU A 700 25.49 42.60 7.75
CA LEU A 700 24.31 42.15 7.01
C LEU A 700 24.55 42.22 5.49
N LEU A 701 23.75 41.49 4.71
CA LEU A 701 23.77 41.58 3.25
C LEU A 701 22.99 42.83 2.80
N VAL A 702 23.71 43.92 2.56
CA VAL A 702 23.13 45.24 2.22
C VAL A 702 23.41 45.66 0.78
N GLU A 703 22.43 46.35 0.19
CA GLU A 703 22.49 47.00 -1.13
C GLU A 703 22.19 48.50 -1.01
N GLY A 704 22.45 49.26 -2.08
CA GLY A 704 22.15 50.69 -2.16
C GLY A 704 23.39 51.55 -1.89
N ALA A 705 23.38 52.30 -0.79
CA ALA A 705 24.52 53.11 -0.38
C ALA A 705 25.76 52.25 -0.04
N ASP A 706 26.96 52.84 -0.12
CA ASP A 706 28.18 52.16 0.32
C ASP A 706 28.31 52.25 1.86
N PRO A 707 28.32 51.13 2.60
CA PRO A 707 28.48 51.15 4.05
C PRO A 707 29.84 51.69 4.50
N ALA A 708 30.87 51.67 3.65
CA ALA A 708 32.19 52.25 3.95
C ALA A 708 32.18 53.80 3.95
N ALA A 709 31.18 54.42 3.31
CA ALA A 709 31.02 55.86 3.29
C ALA A 709 30.44 56.44 4.61
N LEU A 710 29.93 55.58 5.51
CA LEU A 710 29.37 55.99 6.80
C LEU A 710 30.46 56.09 7.88
N PRO A 711 30.46 57.14 8.74
CA PRO A 711 31.32 57.20 9.91
C PRO A 711 31.10 55.99 10.84
N PRO A 712 32.13 55.48 11.55
CA PRO A 712 32.03 54.25 12.35
C PRO A 712 30.89 54.25 13.39
N GLU A 713 30.67 55.37 14.09
CA GLU A 713 29.58 55.50 15.06
C GLU A 713 28.20 55.42 14.39
N ARG A 714 28.05 56.07 13.23
CA ARG A 714 26.79 56.06 12.46
C ARG A 714 26.54 54.70 11.84
N ARG A 715 27.60 54.00 11.44
CA ARG A 715 27.54 52.63 10.91
C ARG A 715 26.99 51.65 11.95
N ARG A 716 27.43 51.74 13.22
CA ARG A 716 26.88 50.93 14.33
C ARG A 716 25.40 51.23 14.61
N LEU A 717 24.99 52.50 14.56
CA LEU A 717 23.59 52.88 14.73
C LEU A 717 22.69 52.31 13.63
N VAL A 718 23.14 52.39 12.37
CA VAL A 718 22.41 51.85 11.21
C VAL A 718 22.33 50.33 11.28
N GLU A 719 23.42 49.66 11.64
CA GLU A 719 23.44 48.21 11.90
C GLU A 719 22.39 47.81 12.94
N HIS A 720 22.37 48.49 14.09
CA HIS A 720 21.40 48.22 15.17
C HIS A 720 19.95 48.43 14.73
N GLU A 721 19.69 49.48 13.93
CA GLU A 721 18.36 49.75 13.39
C GLU A 721 17.90 48.67 12.42
N LEU A 722 18.77 48.23 11.50
CA LEU A 722 18.48 47.17 10.54
C LEU A 722 18.19 45.84 11.25
N VAL A 723 19.02 45.45 12.23
CA VAL A 723 18.82 44.22 13.02
C VAL A 723 17.49 44.28 13.78
N ARG A 724 17.15 45.41 14.42
CA ARG A 724 15.86 45.56 15.13
C ARG A 724 14.65 45.44 14.20
N ARG A 725 14.74 45.95 12.97
CA ARG A 725 13.68 45.80 11.98
C ARG A 725 13.53 44.33 11.55
N LEU A 726 14.64 43.64 11.33
CA LEU A 726 14.63 42.20 11.01
C LEU A 726 14.06 41.35 12.16
N GLN A 727 14.40 41.65 13.42
CA GLN A 727 13.82 40.97 14.59
C GLN A 727 12.30 41.12 14.66
N ARG A 728 11.77 42.34 14.40
CA ARG A 728 10.32 42.56 14.34
C ARG A 728 9.66 41.81 13.18
N LEU A 729 10.31 41.80 12.02
CA LEU A 729 9.82 41.09 10.85
C LEU A 729 9.81 39.57 11.07
N PHE A 730 10.82 39.03 11.75
CA PHE A 730 10.87 37.63 12.16
C PHE A 730 9.74 37.27 13.14
N ALA A 731 9.51 38.12 14.15
CA ALA A 731 8.50 37.88 15.18
C ALA A 731 7.04 38.02 14.66
N ALA A 732 6.78 39.01 13.81
CA ALA A 732 5.42 39.43 13.46
C ALA A 732 5.25 39.76 11.96
N GLY A 733 6.03 39.12 11.09
CA GLY A 733 5.92 39.30 9.64
C GLY A 733 4.56 38.84 9.10
N PRO A 734 4.01 39.52 8.08
CA PRO A 734 2.66 39.26 7.56
C PRO A 734 2.56 37.97 6.75
N THR A 735 3.70 37.48 6.24
CA THR A 735 3.81 36.21 5.52
C THR A 735 4.92 35.36 6.14
N GLU A 736 4.80 34.04 6.01
CA GLU A 736 5.84 33.11 6.46
C GLU A 736 7.16 33.27 5.72
N GLU A 737 7.11 33.58 4.42
CA GLU A 737 8.31 33.81 3.64
C GLU A 737 9.10 35.02 4.16
N LEU A 738 8.45 36.13 4.48
CA LEU A 738 9.15 37.29 5.07
C LEU A 738 9.79 36.96 6.42
N ARG A 739 9.13 36.12 7.24
CA ARG A 739 9.71 35.62 8.51
C ARG A 739 10.94 34.76 8.26
N ARG A 740 10.92 33.86 7.26
CA ARG A 740 12.09 33.06 6.84
C ARG A 740 13.24 33.91 6.36
N GLN A 741 12.97 34.88 5.49
CA GLN A 741 13.99 35.80 4.97
C GLN A 741 14.66 36.59 6.11
N ALA A 742 13.87 37.11 7.06
CA ALA A 742 14.39 37.78 8.24
C ALA A 742 15.26 36.85 9.12
N ALA A 743 14.81 35.62 9.37
CA ALA A 743 15.57 34.62 10.13
C ALA A 743 16.93 34.31 9.49
N ARG A 744 17.00 34.17 8.16
CA ARG A 744 18.26 33.93 7.42
C ARG A 744 19.26 35.07 7.60
N HIS A 745 18.80 36.32 7.53
CA HIS A 745 19.66 37.49 7.79
C HIS A 745 20.13 37.56 9.24
N LEU A 746 19.30 37.21 10.21
CA LEU A 746 19.68 37.16 11.63
C LEU A 746 20.71 36.05 11.91
N LEU A 747 20.54 34.87 11.32
CA LEU A 747 21.53 33.78 11.36
C LEU A 747 22.86 34.18 10.70
N TRP A 748 22.80 34.86 9.55
CA TRP A 748 24.01 35.40 8.90
C TRP A 748 24.73 36.45 9.77
N TYR A 749 23.98 37.32 10.44
CA TYR A 749 24.52 38.30 11.36
C TYR A 749 25.28 37.65 12.53
N LEU A 750 24.73 36.56 13.11
CA LEU A 750 25.42 35.77 14.15
C LEU A 750 26.81 35.30 13.69
N ARG A 751 26.91 34.81 12.46
CA ARG A 751 28.18 34.36 11.87
C ARG A 751 29.23 35.47 11.83
N ARG A 752 28.86 36.68 11.40
CA ARG A 752 29.78 37.82 11.18
C ARG A 752 30.30 38.44 12.48
N ARG A 753 29.47 38.49 13.54
CA ARG A 753 29.79 39.22 14.77
C ARG A 753 30.89 38.54 15.60
N ARG A 754 30.90 37.21 15.69
CA ARG A 754 31.88 36.48 16.53
C ARG A 754 33.31 36.56 15.99
N SER A 755 33.47 36.80 14.68
CA SER A 755 34.76 37.07 14.05
C SER A 755 35.36 38.44 14.42
N ALA A 756 34.57 39.35 15.01
CA ALA A 756 34.96 40.73 15.30
C ALA A 756 35.41 40.99 16.75
N GLY A 757 35.47 39.95 17.60
CA GLY A 757 35.87 40.07 19.01
C GLY A 757 34.72 40.47 19.97
N PRO A 758 34.82 40.14 21.26
CA PRO A 758 33.77 40.38 22.25
C PRO A 758 33.89 41.80 22.83
N ASP A 759 33.52 42.85 22.07
CA ASP A 759 33.44 44.20 22.62
C ASP A 759 32.03 44.81 22.48
N GLU A 760 31.49 45.14 23.66
CA GLU A 760 30.46 46.09 24.05
C GLU A 760 29.40 46.53 23.03
N GLY A 761 28.18 45.99 23.18
CA GLY A 761 26.96 46.57 22.62
C GLY A 761 25.91 45.55 22.15
N VAL A 762 24.99 45.20 23.07
CA VAL A 762 23.72 44.46 22.88
C VAL A 762 23.84 42.96 22.54
N VAL A 763 23.37 42.17 23.51
CA VAL A 763 23.43 40.69 23.66
C VAL A 763 22.04 40.07 23.38
N GLU A 764 21.29 40.62 22.41
CA GLU A 764 19.90 40.19 22.17
C GLU A 764 19.77 39.09 21.10
N VAL A 765 20.63 39.04 20.07
CA VAL A 765 20.50 38.07 18.96
C VAL A 765 20.95 36.66 19.36
N ASP A 766 22.00 36.51 20.16
CA ASP A 766 22.50 35.19 20.60
C ASP A 766 21.46 34.41 21.44
N ARG A 767 20.54 35.15 22.06
CA ARG A 767 19.41 34.64 22.85
C ARG A 767 18.13 34.42 22.04
N LEU A 768 18.10 34.82 20.77
CA LEU A 768 16.95 34.55 19.93
C LEU A 768 16.91 33.06 19.59
N PRO A 769 15.72 32.43 19.66
CA PRO A 769 15.55 31.09 19.19
C PRO A 769 15.56 31.08 17.65
N LEU A 770 16.73 30.78 17.08
CA LEU A 770 16.96 30.76 15.62
C LEU A 770 17.22 29.35 15.08
N PHE A 771 17.27 28.35 15.96
CA PHE A 771 17.50 26.95 15.61
C PHE A 771 16.36 26.09 16.14
N LEU A 772 16.09 24.98 15.46
CA LEU A 772 15.13 23.98 15.91
C LEU A 772 15.86 22.69 16.19
N ASP A 773 15.55 22.06 17.32
CA ASP A 773 15.94 20.68 17.55
C ASP A 773 14.99 19.70 16.84
N VAL A 774 15.37 18.42 16.81
CA VAL A 774 14.58 17.36 16.18
C VAL A 774 13.18 17.16 16.76
N ASP A 775 12.94 17.63 17.98
CA ASP A 775 11.64 17.56 18.63
C ASP A 775 10.80 18.83 18.35
N GLY A 776 11.27 19.71 17.46
CA GLY A 776 10.62 20.99 17.11
C GLY A 776 10.75 22.05 18.20
N VAL A 777 11.65 21.87 19.17
CA VAL A 777 11.84 22.83 20.26
C VAL A 777 12.78 23.95 19.81
N PRO A 778 12.39 25.23 19.98
CA PRO A 778 13.23 26.37 19.68
C PRO A 778 14.51 26.41 20.53
N ARG A 779 15.67 26.62 19.90
CA ARG A 779 17.00 26.73 20.51
C ARG A 779 17.71 28.02 20.07
N SER A 780 18.38 28.65 21.03
CA SER A 780 19.22 29.83 20.81
C SER A 780 20.70 29.46 20.63
N LEU A 781 21.53 30.42 20.20
CA LEU A 781 22.98 30.18 20.15
C LEU A 781 23.56 30.01 21.56
N ASP A 782 22.97 30.67 22.56
CA ASP A 782 23.32 30.51 23.99
C ASP A 782 23.10 29.08 24.46
N ASP A 783 22.00 28.43 24.07
CA ASP A 783 21.71 27.02 24.41
C ASP A 783 22.75 26.05 23.83
N LEU A 784 23.37 26.40 22.70
CA LEU A 784 24.30 25.54 21.96
C LEU A 784 25.77 25.81 22.28
N ARG A 785 26.06 26.85 23.09
CA ARG A 785 27.41 27.39 23.28
C ARG A 785 28.41 26.36 23.81
N ASP A 786 28.03 25.60 24.83
CA ASP A 786 28.89 24.61 25.47
C ASP A 786 29.15 23.41 24.54
N LEU A 787 28.15 23.04 23.73
CA LEU A 787 28.28 21.98 22.73
C LEU A 787 29.21 22.39 21.60
N LEU A 788 29.08 23.61 21.08
CA LEU A 788 29.96 24.16 20.04
C LEU A 788 31.42 24.27 20.49
N ALA A 789 31.64 24.53 21.78
CA ALA A 789 32.97 24.60 22.39
C ALA A 789 33.56 23.22 22.79
N GLY A 790 32.71 22.21 22.97
CA GLY A 790 33.09 20.87 23.42
C GLY A 790 32.90 19.78 22.35
N PRO A 791 31.94 18.84 22.52
CA PRO A 791 31.81 17.65 21.68
C PRO A 791 31.33 17.95 20.24
N GLY A 792 30.81 19.15 19.98
CA GLY A 792 30.18 19.57 18.74
C GLY A 792 28.66 19.46 18.79
N VAL A 793 27.98 20.24 17.96
CA VAL A 793 26.52 20.22 17.83
C VAL A 793 26.10 19.13 16.85
N PRO A 794 25.39 18.09 17.30
CA PRO A 794 24.87 17.06 16.40
C PRO A 794 23.74 17.62 15.55
N MET A 795 23.83 17.43 14.24
CA MET A 795 22.78 17.77 13.26
C MET A 795 22.29 16.49 12.58
N HIS A 796 20.97 16.27 12.61
CA HIS A 796 20.35 15.07 12.07
C HIS A 796 20.33 15.08 10.54
N ASP A 797 20.47 13.90 9.93
CA ASP A 797 20.16 13.71 8.52
C ASP A 797 18.64 13.77 8.36
N GLY A 798 18.16 14.36 7.28
CA GLY A 798 16.73 14.65 7.19
C GLY A 798 16.20 14.75 5.77
N TRP A 799 14.97 14.26 5.63
CA TRP A 799 14.05 14.79 4.63
C TRP A 799 13.61 16.16 5.13
N SER A 800 12.92 16.95 4.32
CA SER A 800 12.36 18.24 4.70
C SER A 800 11.26 18.17 5.79
N THR A 801 11.50 17.49 6.91
CA THR A 801 10.88 17.79 8.19
C THR A 801 11.80 18.72 8.97
N ASP A 802 12.22 19.81 8.32
CA ASP A 802 12.41 21.07 9.03
C ASP A 802 11.00 21.69 9.01
N PRO A 803 10.42 22.06 10.16
CA PRO A 803 9.02 22.43 10.24
C PRO A 803 8.77 23.57 9.28
N ALA A 804 7.90 23.33 8.30
CA ALA A 804 7.31 24.37 7.47
C ALA A 804 6.67 25.47 8.34
N ASP A 805 6.46 25.19 9.63
CA ASP A 805 5.97 26.11 10.62
C ASP A 805 7.16 26.76 11.36
N LEU A 806 7.50 27.99 10.98
CA LEU A 806 8.30 28.87 11.85
C LEU A 806 7.51 29.29 13.11
N GLY A 807 6.24 28.90 13.23
CA GLY A 807 5.35 29.16 14.37
C GLY A 807 6.02 28.97 15.73
N PRO A 808 6.63 27.81 16.04
CA PRO A 808 7.30 27.60 17.33
C PRO A 808 8.44 28.59 17.58
N LEU A 809 9.21 28.96 16.55
CA LEU A 809 10.28 29.96 16.66
C LEU A 809 9.71 31.36 16.88
N ALA A 810 8.71 31.77 16.09
CA ALA A 810 8.08 33.08 16.18
C ALA A 810 7.34 33.27 17.53
N ASP A 811 6.61 32.25 17.99
CA ASP A 811 5.93 32.22 19.29
C ASP A 811 6.92 32.34 20.45
N ALA A 812 8.10 31.72 20.33
CA ALA A 812 9.14 31.81 21.34
C ALA A 812 9.77 33.21 21.41
N VAL A 813 9.91 33.92 20.28
CA VAL A 813 10.38 35.31 20.25
C VAL A 813 9.39 36.28 20.92
N GLY A 814 8.09 36.00 20.81
CA GLY A 814 7.03 36.80 21.43
C GLY A 814 6.95 36.70 22.96
N ARG A 815 7.65 35.72 23.58
CA ARG A 815 7.67 35.53 25.04
C ARG A 815 8.69 36.46 25.71
N PRO A 816 8.38 37.02 26.90
CA PRO A 816 9.36 37.79 27.66
C PRO A 816 10.60 36.95 27.99
N LEU A 817 11.80 37.50 27.75
CA LEU A 817 13.07 36.91 28.16
C LEU A 817 13.03 36.57 29.66
N GLY A 818 13.09 35.29 30.01
CA GLY A 818 13.08 34.81 31.40
C GLY A 818 11.73 34.31 31.94
N ALA A 819 10.71 34.14 31.09
CA ALA A 819 9.49 33.43 31.50
C ALA A 819 9.82 31.98 31.95
N PRO A 820 9.22 31.47 33.04
CA PRO A 820 9.50 30.13 33.53
C PRO A 820 9.06 29.09 32.48
N GLU A 821 10.03 28.32 31.98
CA GLU A 821 9.77 27.26 31.03
C GLU A 821 9.39 25.98 31.77
N GLY A 822 8.37 25.29 31.26
CA GLY A 822 8.07 23.92 31.69
C GLY A 822 9.26 22.98 31.43
N PRO A 823 9.22 21.76 31.98
CA PRO A 823 10.28 20.78 31.74
C PRO A 823 10.47 20.55 30.24
N ARG A 824 11.65 20.91 29.72
CA ARG A 824 12.04 20.70 28.33
C ARG A 824 12.52 19.26 28.11
N PRO A 825 12.23 18.63 26.97
CA PRO A 825 12.84 17.36 26.60
C PRO A 825 14.37 17.51 26.46
N PRO A 826 15.13 16.44 26.70
CA PRO A 826 16.59 16.45 26.58
C PRO A 826 17.02 16.75 25.15
N PHE A 827 18.05 17.59 24.98
CA PHE A 827 18.55 17.97 23.65
C PHE A 827 19.18 16.77 22.93
N ARG A 828 18.65 16.44 21.75
CA ARG A 828 19.08 15.29 20.92
C ARG A 828 19.85 15.68 19.66
N GLY A 829 19.89 16.97 19.32
CA GLY A 829 20.51 17.50 18.12
C GLY A 829 19.57 18.41 17.33
N LEU A 830 20.14 19.19 16.42
CA LEU A 830 19.39 20.10 15.56
C LEU A 830 18.76 19.35 14.38
N ALA A 831 17.62 19.85 13.91
CA ALA A 831 17.02 19.44 12.65
C ALA A 831 17.93 19.76 11.45
N MET A 832 17.71 19.07 10.32
CA MET A 832 18.51 19.26 9.11
C MET A 832 18.25 20.65 8.51
N ASN A 833 19.28 21.50 8.55
CA ASN A 833 19.25 22.81 7.91
C ASN A 833 20.65 23.17 7.38
N PRO A 834 20.91 23.05 6.06
CA PRO A 834 22.20 23.32 5.45
C PRO A 834 22.71 24.75 5.71
N PHE A 835 21.81 25.74 5.73
CA PHE A 835 22.18 27.13 6.02
C PHE A 835 22.59 27.34 7.48
N ALA A 836 21.85 26.75 8.43
CA ALA A 836 22.24 26.76 9.85
C ALA A 836 23.57 26.03 10.06
N ARG A 837 23.80 24.90 9.38
CA ARG A 837 25.09 24.19 9.37
C ARG A 837 26.21 25.09 8.87
N HIS A 838 25.99 25.83 7.78
CA HIS A 838 26.98 26.75 7.22
C HIS A 838 27.36 27.85 8.23
N VAL A 839 26.38 28.39 8.96
CA VAL A 839 26.59 29.38 10.03
C VAL A 839 27.35 28.76 11.21
N LEU A 840 26.89 27.62 11.74
CA LEU A 840 27.43 27.00 12.95
C LEU A 840 28.85 26.45 12.76
N SER A 841 29.16 25.89 11.58
CA SER A 841 30.50 25.33 11.26
C SER A 841 31.63 26.36 11.34
N ARG A 842 31.31 27.66 11.28
CA ARG A 842 32.27 28.77 11.47
C ARG A 842 32.34 29.25 12.92
N LEU A 843 31.37 28.89 13.75
CA LEU A 843 31.28 29.29 15.16
C LEU A 843 31.79 28.22 16.12
N GLY A 844 31.83 26.96 15.69
CA GLY A 844 32.30 25.81 16.47
C GLY A 844 32.17 24.50 15.68
N ARG A 845 32.33 23.37 16.38
CA ARG A 845 32.26 22.04 15.75
C ARG A 845 30.80 21.65 15.50
N VAL A 846 30.47 21.30 14.27
CA VAL A 846 29.20 20.65 13.88
C VAL A 846 29.51 19.19 13.56
N THR A 847 28.69 18.26 14.03
CA THR A 847 28.87 16.84 13.76
C THR A 847 27.64 16.26 13.09
N PRO A 848 27.79 15.48 12.00
CA PRO A 848 26.66 14.74 11.46
C PRO A 848 26.21 13.68 12.46
N VAL A 849 24.90 13.47 12.56
CA VAL A 849 24.36 12.40 13.42
C VAL A 849 24.69 11.02 12.86
N LEU A 850 24.84 10.90 11.55
CA LEU A 850 25.12 9.65 10.87
C LEU A 850 26.19 9.84 9.79
N ASP A 851 27.44 9.63 10.19
CA ASP A 851 28.62 9.75 9.31
C ASP A 851 29.01 8.41 8.67
N PHE A 852 28.03 7.58 8.31
CA PHE A 852 28.26 6.30 7.63
C PHE A 852 27.17 6.02 6.60
N ASP A 853 27.55 5.50 5.44
CA ASP A 853 26.60 5.23 4.35
C ASP A 853 25.74 4.00 4.69
N LEU A 854 24.43 4.16 4.64
CA LEU A 854 23.46 3.12 5.00
C LEU A 854 22.85 2.44 3.78
N THR A 855 23.30 2.84 2.60
CA THR A 855 22.72 2.43 1.34
C THR A 855 23.75 1.55 0.64
N ASP A 856 23.40 0.30 0.39
CA ASP A 856 24.24 -0.65 -0.38
C ASP A 856 24.50 -0.15 -1.84
N ALA A 857 23.94 0.99 -2.24
CA ALA A 857 23.94 1.50 -3.61
C ALA A 857 24.96 2.64 -3.84
N GLU A 858 25.16 3.59 -2.90
CA GLU A 858 26.11 4.70 -3.09
C GLU A 858 27.58 4.30 -2.91
N ALA A 859 27.89 3.28 -2.09
CA ALA A 859 29.24 2.72 -2.00
C ALA A 859 29.82 2.36 -3.39
N ARG A 860 28.96 1.93 -4.34
CA ARG A 860 29.35 1.63 -5.73
C ARG A 860 29.83 2.86 -6.50
N ALA A 861 29.31 4.06 -6.21
CA ALA A 861 29.67 5.30 -6.90
C ALA A 861 31.03 5.85 -6.44
N ASP A 862 31.43 5.57 -5.19
CA ASP A 862 32.76 5.89 -4.63
C ASP A 862 33.87 4.88 -5.03
N GLY A 863 33.63 4.07 -6.07
CA GLY A 863 34.61 3.14 -6.65
C GLY A 863 34.90 1.90 -5.79
N ARG A 864 34.04 1.56 -4.82
CA ARG A 864 34.21 0.40 -3.92
C ARG A 864 32.90 -0.41 -3.81
N PRO A 865 32.80 -1.63 -4.38
CA PRO A 865 31.55 -2.39 -4.35
C PRO A 865 31.10 -2.70 -2.90
N PRO A 866 29.80 -2.98 -2.65
CA PRO A 866 29.22 -3.12 -1.29
C PRO A 866 29.87 -4.21 -0.44
N GLU A 867 30.50 -5.19 -1.09
CA GLU A 867 31.33 -6.24 -0.52
C GLU A 867 32.60 -5.69 0.19
N THR A 868 32.92 -4.41 0.00
CA THR A 868 34.13 -3.73 0.50
C THR A 868 33.84 -2.56 1.44
N ALA A 869 32.58 -2.31 1.81
CA ALA A 869 32.23 -1.26 2.80
C ALA A 869 32.36 -1.76 4.25
N TYR A 870 32.10 -3.06 4.45
CA TYR A 870 32.22 -3.74 5.73
C TYR A 870 33.31 -4.80 5.68
N VAL A 871 34.14 -4.89 6.73
CA VAL A 871 35.05 -6.02 6.92
C VAL A 871 34.27 -7.28 7.25
N VAL A 872 33.27 -7.12 8.13
CA VAL A 872 32.34 -8.17 8.56
C VAL A 872 30.97 -7.52 8.75
N ARG A 873 29.91 -8.20 8.33
CA ARG A 873 28.52 -7.78 8.49
C ARG A 873 27.63 -8.93 8.95
N VAL A 874 26.54 -8.60 9.63
CA VAL A 874 25.48 -9.52 10.03
C VAL A 874 24.11 -8.90 9.75
N ASP A 875 23.19 -9.74 9.28
CA ASP A 875 21.79 -9.36 9.11
C ASP A 875 21.00 -9.71 10.37
N ILE A 876 20.09 -8.82 10.75
CA ILE A 876 19.30 -8.89 11.97
C ILE A 876 17.83 -8.94 11.57
N ALA A 877 17.11 -9.91 12.13
CA ALA A 877 15.68 -10.04 11.96
C ALA A 877 15.03 -10.29 13.33
N ALA A 878 14.02 -9.47 13.63
CA ALA A 878 13.14 -9.57 14.79
C ALA A 878 11.69 -9.38 14.34
N ASP A 879 10.74 -9.68 15.22
CA ASP A 879 9.30 -9.50 15.04
C ASP A 879 8.91 -8.04 14.70
N PHE A 880 9.66 -7.07 15.21
CA PHE A 880 9.38 -5.64 15.06
C PHE A 880 10.43 -4.87 14.23
N ALA A 881 11.52 -5.51 13.80
CA ALA A 881 12.59 -4.82 13.06
C ALA A 881 13.45 -5.76 12.21
N THR A 882 13.97 -5.26 11.09
CA THR A 882 14.92 -5.95 10.20
C THR A 882 16.05 -5.01 9.83
N GLY A 883 17.29 -5.48 9.68
CA GLY A 883 18.40 -4.59 9.33
C GLY A 883 19.75 -5.27 9.24
N THR A 884 20.82 -4.47 9.14
CA THR A 884 22.20 -4.95 8.98
C THR A 884 23.13 -4.13 9.86
N LEU A 885 24.06 -4.81 10.55
CA LEU A 885 25.15 -4.20 11.31
C LEU A 885 26.51 -4.72 10.80
N GLY A 886 27.55 -3.89 10.91
CA GLY A 886 28.88 -4.35 10.54
C GLY A 886 30.03 -3.46 11.04
N LEU A 887 31.24 -4.00 10.89
CA LEU A 887 32.48 -3.26 11.10
C LEU A 887 32.88 -2.59 9.79
N PRO A 888 32.99 -1.25 9.73
CA PRO A 888 33.32 -0.54 8.50
C PRO A 888 34.78 -0.82 8.10
N VAL A 889 35.11 -0.72 6.80
CA VAL A 889 36.48 -0.90 6.27
C VAL A 889 37.40 0.28 6.63
N ALA A 890 36.86 1.50 6.69
CA ALA A 890 37.54 2.71 7.19
C ALA A 890 37.03 3.08 8.59
N GLU A 891 37.87 3.64 9.47
CA GLU A 891 37.48 3.99 10.84
C GLU A 891 36.53 5.20 10.76
N VAL A 892 35.32 5.05 11.34
CA VAL A 892 34.30 6.10 11.37
C VAL A 892 34.49 6.85 12.68
N ALA A 893 34.63 8.18 12.62
CA ALA A 893 34.91 8.99 13.80
C ALA A 893 33.80 8.92 14.87
N GLU A 894 32.54 8.83 14.43
CA GLU A 894 31.36 8.73 15.30
C GLU A 894 30.42 7.60 14.81
N PRO A 895 30.72 6.33 15.15
CA PRO A 895 29.95 5.19 14.67
C PRO A 895 28.54 5.17 15.29
N ALA A 896 27.55 4.86 14.46
CA ALA A 896 26.16 4.84 14.88
C ALA A 896 25.30 3.90 14.01
N VAL A 897 24.15 3.50 14.54
CA VAL A 897 23.14 2.69 13.82
C VAL A 897 21.89 3.51 13.61
N ALA A 898 21.43 3.66 12.38
CA ALA A 898 20.16 4.33 12.11
C ALA A 898 18.97 3.43 12.38
N VAL A 899 17.87 4.04 12.81
CA VAL A 899 16.57 3.42 12.97
C VAL A 899 15.63 4.09 11.98
N VAL A 900 15.02 3.33 11.08
CA VAL A 900 14.10 3.84 10.06
C VAL A 900 12.73 3.17 10.16
N ASP A 901 11.65 3.83 9.72
CA ASP A 901 10.31 3.23 9.63
C ASP A 901 10.12 2.35 8.37
N GLU A 902 8.91 1.83 8.16
CA GLU A 902 8.57 1.04 6.97
C GLU A 902 8.73 1.82 5.67
N GLN A 903 8.50 3.13 5.71
CA GLN A 903 8.70 4.08 4.61
C GLN A 903 10.15 4.57 4.52
N ARG A 904 11.06 3.99 5.30
CA ARG A 904 12.50 4.28 5.39
C ARG A 904 12.83 5.70 5.86
N ARG A 905 11.92 6.35 6.59
CA ARG A 905 12.17 7.64 7.23
C ARG A 905 13.01 7.41 8.49
N LEU A 906 14.04 8.22 8.69
CA LEU A 906 14.89 8.16 9.89
C LEU A 906 14.06 8.53 11.13
N LEU A 907 13.89 7.58 12.04
CA LEU A 907 13.20 7.75 13.32
C LEU A 907 14.16 8.12 14.44
N GLY A 908 15.43 7.75 14.31
CA GLY A 908 16.45 8.04 15.30
C GLY A 908 17.76 7.32 15.02
N VAL A 909 18.74 7.53 15.89
CA VAL A 909 20.07 6.95 15.76
C VAL A 909 20.54 6.41 17.10
N LEU A 910 21.00 5.15 17.09
CA LEU A 910 21.60 4.47 18.24
C LEU A 910 23.11 4.68 18.20
N ARG A 911 23.59 5.65 18.98
CA ARG A 911 25.03 5.91 19.14
C ARG A 911 25.58 5.24 20.39
N GLU A 912 24.96 5.45 21.55
CA GLU A 912 25.44 4.90 22.83
C GLU A 912 25.56 3.37 22.84
N ALA A 913 24.69 2.68 22.11
CA ALA A 913 24.69 1.22 22.06
C ALA A 913 25.83 0.61 21.21
N VAL A 914 26.50 1.39 20.37
CA VAL A 914 27.44 0.87 19.34
C VAL A 914 28.73 1.67 19.19
N ARG A 915 28.78 2.92 19.68
CA ARG A 915 29.91 3.86 19.52
C ARG A 915 31.20 3.24 20.01
N GLU A 916 31.13 2.70 21.21
CA GLU A 916 32.23 2.04 21.91
C GLU A 916 32.74 0.81 21.14
N ASP A 917 31.87 0.12 20.41
CA ASP A 917 32.17 -1.10 19.64
C ASP A 917 32.64 -0.81 18.21
N GLY A 918 32.58 0.44 17.75
CA GLY A 918 32.97 0.82 16.38
C GLY A 918 32.04 0.27 15.30
N VAL A 919 30.79 -0.06 15.66
CA VAL A 919 29.82 -0.72 14.79
C VAL A 919 28.87 0.30 14.15
N VAL A 920 28.57 0.08 12.87
CA VAL A 920 27.67 0.92 12.07
C VAL A 920 26.63 0.07 11.36
N GLY A 921 25.48 0.65 11.00
CA GLY A 921 24.42 -0.08 10.30
C GLY A 921 23.06 0.60 10.34
N ALA A 922 22.02 -0.13 9.91
CA ALA A 922 20.64 0.35 9.91
C ALA A 922 19.66 -0.73 10.39
N LEU A 923 18.63 -0.32 11.13
CA LEU A 923 17.49 -1.13 11.56
C LEU A 923 16.20 -0.48 11.05
N ARG A 924 15.39 -1.24 10.31
CA ARG A 924 14.06 -0.85 9.81
C ARG A 924 12.98 -1.45 10.68
N LEU A 925 12.14 -0.61 11.28
CA LEU A 925 10.99 -1.03 12.08
C LEU A 925 9.85 -1.51 11.18
N THR A 926 9.23 -2.62 11.56
CA THR A 926 8.03 -3.21 10.92
C THR A 926 6.78 -3.03 11.78
N ALA A 927 6.89 -2.29 12.90
CA ALA A 927 5.80 -1.94 13.80
C ALA A 927 5.93 -0.47 14.23
N GLY A 928 4.81 0.24 14.29
CA GLY A 928 4.78 1.72 14.40
C GLY A 928 5.08 2.31 15.78
N ASP A 929 5.15 1.50 16.85
CA ASP A 929 5.41 2.00 18.20
C ASP A 929 6.25 0.99 19.01
N VAL A 930 7.58 1.12 18.92
CA VAL A 930 8.55 0.24 19.59
C VAL A 930 9.38 1.06 20.59
N PRO A 931 9.45 0.66 21.88
CA PRO A 931 10.27 1.37 22.86
C PRO A 931 11.76 1.40 22.46
N ALA A 932 12.41 2.56 22.61
CA ALA A 932 13.80 2.76 22.24
C ALA A 932 14.77 1.75 22.89
N GLU A 933 14.46 1.29 24.11
CA GLU A 933 15.22 0.28 24.83
C GLU A 933 15.22 -1.09 24.14
N ARG A 934 14.09 -1.51 23.55
CA ARG A 934 14.02 -2.75 22.75
C ARG A 934 14.88 -2.65 21.50
N ILE A 935 14.85 -1.50 20.82
CA ILE A 935 15.66 -1.25 19.62
C ILE A 935 17.16 -1.25 19.97
N ALA A 936 17.54 -0.59 21.06
CA ALA A 936 18.91 -0.60 21.57
C ALA A 936 19.35 -2.01 22.01
N GLY A 937 18.45 -2.80 22.62
CA GLY A 937 18.68 -4.20 22.95
C GLY A 937 18.96 -5.06 21.72
N LEU A 938 18.16 -4.90 20.66
CA LEU A 938 18.37 -5.58 19.39
C LEU A 938 19.72 -5.20 18.76
N ALA A 939 20.09 -3.92 18.78
CA ALA A 939 21.39 -3.47 18.29
C ALA A 939 22.55 -4.13 19.08
N ARG A 940 22.49 -4.16 20.42
CA ARG A 940 23.50 -4.84 21.26
C ARG A 940 23.59 -6.34 20.97
N HIS A 941 22.45 -7.00 20.78
CA HIS A 941 22.43 -8.41 20.37
C HIS A 941 23.10 -8.60 19.00
N GLY A 942 22.79 -7.73 18.05
CA GLY A 942 23.43 -7.68 16.74
C GLY A 942 24.94 -7.48 16.81
N VAL A 943 25.43 -6.61 17.70
CA VAL A 943 26.88 -6.42 17.94
C VAL A 943 27.52 -7.72 18.44
N ALA A 944 26.87 -8.47 19.33
CA ALA A 944 27.39 -9.77 19.78
C ALA A 944 27.46 -10.80 18.64
N LEU A 945 26.41 -10.89 17.80
CA LEU A 945 26.42 -11.73 16.59
C LEU A 945 27.55 -11.32 15.63
N LEU A 946 27.77 -10.01 15.46
CA LEU A 946 28.84 -9.48 14.63
C LEU A 946 30.22 -9.93 15.11
N PHE A 947 30.51 -9.84 16.41
CA PHE A 947 31.80 -10.28 16.95
C PHE A 947 31.97 -11.81 16.96
N ALA A 948 30.88 -12.58 17.07
CA ALA A 948 30.92 -14.02 16.85
C ALA A 948 31.31 -14.35 15.40
N GLU A 949 30.78 -13.61 14.43
CA GLU A 949 31.12 -13.73 13.02
C GLU A 949 32.56 -13.26 12.73
N VAL A 950 33.04 -12.19 13.38
CA VAL A 950 34.45 -11.76 13.32
C VAL A 950 35.35 -12.90 13.79
N LEU A 951 35.07 -13.50 14.96
CA LEU A 951 35.83 -14.62 15.50
C LEU A 951 35.88 -15.82 14.55
N ARG A 952 34.78 -16.10 13.84
CA ARG A 952 34.69 -17.16 12.82
C ARG A 952 35.55 -16.87 11.59
N ARG A 953 35.65 -15.61 11.16
CA ARG A 953 36.40 -15.20 9.95
C ARG A 953 37.89 -15.01 10.18
N LEU A 954 38.31 -14.62 11.39
CA LEU A 954 39.71 -14.35 11.73
C LEU A 954 40.70 -15.45 11.28
N PRO A 955 40.43 -16.76 11.42
CA PRO A 955 41.35 -17.80 10.95
C PRO A 955 41.62 -17.80 9.44
N GLY A 956 40.68 -17.30 8.63
CA GLY A 956 40.80 -17.24 7.17
C GLY A 956 41.48 -15.99 6.62
N MET A 957 41.79 -15.00 7.47
CA MET A 957 42.46 -13.76 7.06
C MET A 957 43.98 -13.91 7.14
N ALA A 958 44.73 -13.39 6.17
CA ALA A 958 46.19 -13.44 6.18
C ALA A 958 46.76 -12.64 7.38
N ALA A 959 47.89 -13.08 7.94
CA ALA A 959 48.47 -12.48 9.15
C ALA A 959 48.90 -11.01 8.96
N ASP A 960 49.24 -10.63 7.73
CA ASP A 960 49.66 -9.32 7.26
C ASP A 960 48.51 -8.45 6.72
N ASP A 961 47.28 -8.97 6.66
CA ASP A 961 46.10 -8.22 6.22
C ASP A 961 45.77 -7.09 7.23
N PRO A 962 45.80 -5.81 6.80
CA PRO A 962 45.41 -4.68 7.68
C PRO A 962 44.01 -4.83 8.29
N GLN A 963 43.09 -5.49 7.58
CA GLN A 963 41.73 -5.74 8.07
C GLN A 963 41.70 -6.79 9.17
N ARG A 964 42.63 -7.76 9.19
CA ARG A 964 42.78 -8.72 10.29
C ARG A 964 43.14 -8.00 11.59
N LEU A 965 44.11 -7.10 11.54
CA LEU A 965 44.53 -6.31 12.71
C LEU A 965 43.38 -5.43 13.24
N ARG A 966 42.58 -4.87 12.33
CA ARG A 966 41.39 -4.08 12.68
C ARG A 966 40.32 -4.93 13.38
N CYS A 967 39.99 -6.10 12.84
CA CYS A 967 39.06 -7.04 13.47
C CYS A 967 39.54 -7.48 14.85
N LEU A 968 40.84 -7.78 15.00
CA LEU A 968 41.43 -8.14 16.29
C LEU A 968 41.33 -7.01 17.31
N ARG A 969 41.66 -5.77 16.92
CA ARG A 969 41.55 -4.59 17.79
C ARG A 969 40.11 -4.36 18.24
N ALA A 970 39.14 -4.46 17.32
CA ALA A 970 37.72 -4.30 17.64
C ALA A 970 37.22 -5.40 18.60
N ALA A 971 37.56 -6.67 18.33
CA ALA A 971 37.18 -7.81 19.15
C ALA A 971 37.76 -7.72 20.57
N LEU A 972 39.05 -7.36 20.70
CA LEU A 972 39.70 -7.21 22.01
C LEU A 972 39.10 -6.06 22.83
N ARG A 973 38.76 -4.91 22.20
CA ARG A 973 38.04 -3.81 22.88
C ARG A 973 36.65 -4.22 23.33
N TRP A 974 35.92 -4.97 22.51
CA TRP A 974 34.61 -5.49 22.85
C TRP A 974 34.66 -6.46 24.04
N ALA A 975 35.67 -7.35 24.06
CA ALA A 975 35.89 -8.31 25.14
C ALA A 975 36.35 -7.62 26.43
N ASP A 976 37.22 -6.62 26.33
CA ASP A 976 37.78 -5.88 27.46
C ASP A 976 36.69 -5.24 28.34
N ARG A 977 35.65 -4.67 27.73
CA ARG A 977 34.49 -4.09 28.45
C ARG A 977 33.66 -5.10 29.24
N ARG A 978 33.85 -6.40 28.97
CA ARG A 978 33.18 -7.52 29.65
C ARG A 978 34.11 -8.23 30.63
N THR A 979 35.27 -7.63 30.90
CA THR A 979 36.23 -8.08 31.90
C THR A 979 36.39 -7.07 33.02
N LEU A 980 36.50 -7.58 34.25
CA LEU A 980 36.73 -6.79 35.45
C LEU A 980 37.80 -7.44 36.32
N PHE A 981 38.66 -6.63 36.92
CA PHE A 981 39.54 -7.09 37.99
C PHE A 981 38.83 -6.88 39.34
N VAL A 982 38.52 -7.98 40.03
CA VAL A 982 37.83 -7.95 41.31
C VAL A 982 38.82 -8.25 42.42
N ALA A 983 39.01 -7.30 43.34
CA ALA A 983 39.77 -7.55 44.56
C ALA A 983 38.93 -8.38 45.53
N ARG A 984 39.43 -9.55 45.90
CA ARG A 984 38.80 -10.44 46.87
C ARG A 984 39.20 -10.08 48.30
N PRO A 985 38.38 -10.45 49.31
CA PRO A 985 38.68 -10.16 50.72
C PRO A 985 39.99 -10.75 51.24
N ASP A 986 40.50 -11.81 50.60
CA ASP A 986 41.77 -12.47 50.91
C ASP A 986 43.01 -11.71 50.36
N GLY A 987 42.80 -10.56 49.73
CA GLY A 987 43.86 -9.74 49.14
C GLY A 987 44.27 -10.17 47.72
N SER A 988 43.66 -11.23 47.16
CA SER A 988 43.89 -11.63 45.76
C SER A 988 43.10 -10.76 44.78
N VAL A 989 43.60 -10.59 43.55
CA VAL A 989 42.88 -9.94 42.44
C VAL A 989 42.54 -11.03 41.43
N ALA A 990 41.26 -11.21 41.13
CA ALA A 990 40.78 -12.16 40.14
C ALA A 990 40.28 -11.43 38.89
N LEU A 991 40.59 -11.97 37.71
CA LEU A 991 39.98 -11.57 36.44
C LEU A 991 38.61 -12.25 36.33
N ASP A 992 37.55 -11.45 36.37
CA ASP A 992 36.16 -11.87 36.15
C ASP A 992 35.78 -11.58 34.70
N ILE A 993 35.34 -12.61 33.96
CA ILE A 993 34.91 -12.52 32.56
C ILE A 993 33.44 -12.92 32.52
N ARG A 994 32.55 -11.98 32.18
CA ARG A 994 31.10 -12.15 32.33
C ARG A 994 30.37 -12.61 31.07
N ASP A 995 31.12 -12.95 30.01
CA ASP A 995 30.57 -13.27 28.70
C ASP A 995 31.38 -14.40 28.02
N PRO A 996 30.75 -15.52 27.61
CA PRO A 996 31.44 -16.65 26.98
C PRO A 996 32.12 -16.30 25.64
N LEU A 997 31.60 -15.34 24.87
CA LEU A 997 32.23 -14.89 23.63
C LEU A 997 33.46 -14.04 23.95
N ALA A 998 33.44 -13.24 25.01
CA ALA A 998 34.60 -12.48 25.45
C ALA A 998 35.73 -13.42 25.90
N GLU A 999 35.42 -14.49 26.61
CA GLU A 999 36.38 -15.53 26.99
C GLU A 999 37.08 -16.12 25.75
N ARG A 1000 36.29 -16.51 24.74
CA ARG A 1000 36.83 -17.06 23.48
C ARG A 1000 37.70 -16.07 22.70
N ILE A 1001 37.36 -14.78 22.72
CA ILE A 1001 38.18 -13.74 22.09
C ILE A 1001 39.51 -13.57 22.84
N LEU A 1002 39.48 -13.58 24.18
CA LEU A 1002 40.67 -13.41 25.01
C LEU A 1002 41.61 -14.62 24.95
N ASP A 1003 41.08 -15.80 24.63
CA ASP A 1003 41.83 -17.04 24.43
C ASP A 1003 42.45 -17.17 23.01
N LEU A 1004 42.29 -16.15 22.15
CA LEU A 1004 42.98 -16.11 20.87
C LEU A 1004 44.51 -15.95 21.06
N PRO A 1005 45.34 -16.82 20.46
CA PRO A 1005 46.80 -16.73 20.56
C PRO A 1005 47.36 -15.68 19.59
N VAL A 1006 47.15 -14.40 19.88
CA VAL A 1006 47.40 -13.28 18.96
C VAL A 1006 48.55 -12.36 19.37
N PHE A 1007 49.20 -12.61 20.52
CA PHE A 1007 50.33 -11.82 21.02
C PHE A 1007 51.65 -12.55 20.80
N PRO A 1008 52.48 -12.17 19.83
CA PRO A 1008 53.79 -12.78 19.62
C PRO A 1008 54.66 -12.66 20.87
N THR A 1009 55.33 -13.75 21.26
CA THR A 1009 56.26 -13.75 22.40
C THR A 1009 57.68 -14.03 21.93
N SER A 1010 58.68 -13.57 22.68
CA SER A 1010 60.09 -13.85 22.39
C SER A 1010 60.44 -15.35 22.44
N GLY A 1011 59.55 -16.19 23.00
CA GLY A 1011 59.68 -17.65 23.06
C GLY A 1011 59.07 -18.40 21.87
N GLY A 1012 58.55 -17.69 20.85
CA GLY A 1012 58.06 -18.26 19.59
C GLY A 1012 56.61 -18.77 19.61
N LEU A 1013 56.03 -19.06 20.78
CA LEU A 1013 54.61 -19.39 20.93
C LEU A 1013 53.80 -18.13 21.24
N PRO A 1014 52.75 -17.79 20.47
CA PRO A 1014 51.92 -16.63 20.77
C PRO A 1014 51.15 -16.80 22.09
N ALA A 1015 51.09 -15.75 22.89
CA ALA A 1015 50.30 -15.68 24.11
C ALA A 1015 48.86 -15.26 23.83
N THR A 1016 47.97 -15.66 24.74
CA THR A 1016 46.57 -15.22 24.76
C THR A 1016 46.42 -13.96 25.62
N ALA A 1017 45.44 -13.13 25.30
CA ALA A 1017 45.13 -11.95 26.14
C ALA A 1017 44.79 -12.36 27.57
N ARG A 1018 44.01 -13.44 27.73
CA ARG A 1018 43.64 -13.99 29.04
C ARG A 1018 44.85 -14.32 29.91
N ARG A 1019 45.88 -14.93 29.33
CA ARG A 1019 47.14 -15.22 30.03
C ARG A 1019 47.82 -13.94 30.50
N LEU A 1020 47.97 -12.96 29.62
CA LEU A 1020 48.65 -11.69 29.92
C LEU A 1020 47.91 -10.88 31.01
N LEU A 1021 46.57 -10.83 30.93
CA LEU A 1021 45.74 -10.19 31.96
C LEU A 1021 45.78 -10.95 33.30
N GLY A 1022 45.84 -12.28 33.26
CA GLY A 1022 46.02 -13.11 34.46
C GLY A 1022 47.39 -12.91 35.13
N GLU A 1023 48.46 -12.81 34.34
CA GLU A 1023 49.80 -12.48 34.83
C GLU A 1023 49.83 -11.09 35.47
N HIS A 1024 49.10 -10.12 34.90
CA HIS A 1024 48.92 -8.79 35.49
C HIS A 1024 48.18 -8.84 36.84
N ALA A 1025 47.06 -9.57 36.92
CA ALA A 1025 46.32 -9.76 38.18
C ALA A 1025 47.19 -10.37 39.29
N ALA A 1026 47.98 -11.41 38.95
CA ALA A 1026 48.91 -12.05 39.88
C ALA A 1026 50.05 -11.10 40.31
N ALA A 1027 50.51 -10.24 39.41
CA ALA A 1027 51.55 -9.27 39.73
C ALA A 1027 51.06 -8.10 40.61
N CYS A 1028 49.80 -7.68 40.47
CA CYS A 1028 49.19 -6.66 41.32
C CYS A 1028 49.18 -7.03 42.82
N VAL A 1029 49.30 -8.32 43.15
CA VAL A 1029 49.33 -8.85 44.52
C VAL A 1029 50.70 -9.42 44.90
N GLY A 1030 51.74 -9.17 44.10
CA GLY A 1030 53.12 -9.63 44.37
C GLY A 1030 53.34 -11.13 44.22
N MET A 1031 52.39 -11.87 43.62
CA MET A 1031 52.44 -13.33 43.47
C MET A 1031 53.20 -13.80 42.21
N LEU A 1032 53.61 -12.87 41.34
CA LEU A 1032 54.37 -13.17 40.13
C LEU A 1032 55.58 -12.21 39.99
N PRO A 1033 56.84 -12.69 40.06
CA PRO A 1033 58.02 -11.86 39.86
C PRO A 1033 58.17 -11.46 38.39
N ASP A 1034 58.77 -10.29 38.13
CA ASP A 1034 58.94 -9.76 36.76
C ASP A 1034 59.73 -10.68 35.82
N SER A 1035 60.58 -11.56 36.37
CA SER A 1035 61.30 -12.59 35.62
C SER A 1035 60.41 -13.70 35.07
N ALA A 1036 59.22 -13.92 35.64
CA ALA A 1036 58.26 -14.95 35.25
C ALA A 1036 57.16 -14.43 34.30
N ARG A 1037 57.17 -13.14 33.97
CA ARG A 1037 56.20 -12.53 33.03
C ARG A 1037 56.52 -12.88 31.59
N THR A 1038 55.49 -13.10 30.79
CA THR A 1038 55.60 -13.33 29.36
C THR A 1038 56.14 -12.07 28.67
N ARG A 1039 57.27 -12.21 27.95
CA ARG A 1039 57.87 -11.12 27.17
C ARG A 1039 57.31 -11.10 25.76
N LEU A 1040 56.62 -10.02 25.42
CA LEU A 1040 56.13 -9.78 24.07
C LEU A 1040 57.29 -9.52 23.11
N ASP A 1041 57.18 -10.09 21.91
CA ASP A 1041 58.15 -9.84 20.86
C ASP A 1041 58.11 -8.37 20.40
N PRO A 1042 59.24 -7.74 20.06
CA PRO A 1042 59.27 -6.38 19.49
C PRO A 1042 58.39 -6.22 18.24
N SER A 1043 58.15 -7.29 17.46
CA SER A 1043 57.28 -7.32 16.29
C SER A 1043 55.78 -7.25 16.62
N THR A 1044 55.38 -7.26 17.89
CA THR A 1044 53.97 -7.13 18.28
C THR A 1044 53.39 -5.81 17.75
N PRO A 1045 52.30 -5.82 16.95
CA PRO A 1045 51.70 -4.62 16.39
C PRO A 1045 51.42 -3.56 17.45
N ALA A 1046 51.82 -2.31 17.18
CA ALA A 1046 51.65 -1.18 18.10
C ALA A 1046 50.21 -1.03 18.65
N PRO A 1047 49.13 -1.23 17.84
CA PRO A 1047 47.77 -1.16 18.36
C PRO A 1047 47.41 -2.23 19.40
N LEU A 1048 47.96 -3.45 19.28
CA LEU A 1048 47.72 -4.53 20.24
C LEU A 1048 48.47 -4.28 21.56
N ARG A 1049 49.68 -3.73 21.46
CA ARG A 1049 50.47 -3.32 22.62
C ARG A 1049 49.77 -2.19 23.40
N ALA A 1050 49.32 -1.15 22.68
CA ALA A 1050 48.59 -0.04 23.27
C ALA A 1050 47.31 -0.50 23.99
N TRP A 1051 46.55 -1.42 23.39
CA TRP A 1051 45.38 -2.02 24.04
C TRP A 1051 45.75 -2.77 25.32
N LEU A 1052 46.83 -3.56 25.32
CA LEU A 1052 47.24 -4.33 26.50
C LEU A 1052 47.68 -3.42 27.65
N ASP A 1053 48.39 -2.34 27.35
CA ASP A 1053 48.83 -1.34 28.34
C ASP A 1053 47.62 -0.65 28.99
N GLU A 1054 46.61 -0.31 28.19
CA GLU A 1054 45.33 0.25 28.67
C GLU A 1054 44.55 -0.76 29.51
N ALA A 1055 44.48 -2.02 29.07
CA ALA A 1055 43.78 -3.09 29.76
C ALA A 1055 44.42 -3.46 31.12
N CYS A 1056 45.73 -3.28 31.25
CA CYS A 1056 46.50 -3.49 32.47
C CYS A 1056 46.62 -2.23 33.35
N ALA A 1057 45.78 -1.21 33.16
CA ALA A 1057 45.84 0.00 33.98
C ALA A 1057 45.37 -0.26 35.43
N ALA A 1058 46.15 0.20 36.42
CA ALA A 1058 45.87 0.01 37.85
C ALA A 1058 44.50 0.57 38.32
N ALA A 1059 43.92 1.50 37.57
CA ALA A 1059 42.60 2.09 37.84
C ALA A 1059 41.42 1.11 37.65
N ARG A 1060 41.65 -0.08 37.08
CA ARG A 1060 40.57 -1.05 36.73
C ARG A 1060 40.25 -2.09 37.81
N VAL A 1061 40.89 -2.05 38.97
CA VAL A 1061 40.62 -2.97 40.09
C VAL A 1061 39.46 -2.46 40.95
N VAL A 1062 38.34 -3.20 40.97
CA VAL A 1062 37.14 -2.89 41.76
C VAL A 1062 37.22 -3.56 43.14
N ARG A 1063 37.03 -2.79 44.22
CA ARG A 1063 36.96 -3.28 45.61
C ARG A 1063 35.50 -3.29 46.10
N PRO A 1064 34.89 -4.45 46.38
CA PRO A 1064 33.50 -4.50 46.85
C PRO A 1064 33.37 -3.97 48.30
N ALA A 1065 32.31 -3.20 48.57
CA ALA A 1065 31.95 -2.77 49.93
C ALA A 1065 31.21 -3.91 50.67
N ALA A 1066 31.53 -4.11 51.95
CA ALA A 1066 30.96 -5.19 52.78
C ALA A 1066 29.43 -5.04 52.93
N ALA A 1067 28.67 -5.98 52.36
CA ALA A 1067 27.22 -6.04 52.52
C ALA A 1067 26.83 -6.75 53.83
N ARG A 1068 25.97 -6.11 54.63
CA ARG A 1068 25.34 -6.66 55.83
C ARG A 1068 24.30 -7.74 55.45
N LEU A 1069 24.44 -8.94 56.00
CA LEU A 1069 23.39 -9.95 56.05
C LEU A 1069 22.32 -9.54 57.08
N VAL A 1070 21.06 -9.48 56.66
CA VAL A 1070 19.88 -9.39 57.56
C VAL A 1070 19.15 -10.74 57.47
N PRO A 1071 18.85 -11.42 58.59
CA PRO A 1071 18.12 -12.69 58.58
C PRO A 1071 16.61 -12.48 58.33
N PRO A 1072 15.89 -13.47 57.79
CA PRO A 1072 14.45 -13.37 57.55
C PRO A 1072 13.63 -13.45 58.86
N PRO A 1073 12.46 -12.78 58.95
CA PRO A 1073 11.61 -12.85 60.14
C PRO A 1073 10.69 -14.09 60.13
N GLU A 1074 10.62 -14.81 61.25
CA GLU A 1074 9.59 -15.81 61.58
C GLU A 1074 8.19 -15.19 61.61
N LEU A 1075 7.16 -15.80 60.97
CA LEU A 1075 5.77 -15.36 61.12
C LEU A 1075 4.72 -16.50 61.06
N ASP A 1076 4.04 -16.70 62.20
CA ASP A 1076 2.89 -17.54 62.55
C ASP A 1076 1.64 -17.42 61.62
N PRO A 1077 0.95 -18.52 61.22
CA PRO A 1077 -0.06 -18.52 60.16
C PRO A 1077 -1.50 -18.61 60.69
N THR A 1078 -2.14 -17.50 61.07
CA THR A 1078 -3.61 -17.45 61.14
C THR A 1078 -4.16 -16.05 60.82
N SER A 1079 -5.00 -15.97 59.79
CA SER A 1079 -5.89 -14.85 59.39
C SER A 1079 -5.26 -13.56 58.81
N ASN A 1080 -5.36 -13.40 57.47
CA ASN A 1080 -5.71 -12.18 56.70
C ASN A 1080 -5.18 -12.33 55.24
N PRO A 1081 -6.01 -12.19 54.18
CA PRO A 1081 -5.55 -12.23 52.78
C PRO A 1081 -4.40 -11.27 52.46
N ARG A 1082 -4.33 -10.12 53.16
CA ARG A 1082 -3.22 -9.16 53.02
C ARG A 1082 -1.88 -9.70 53.52
N ARG A 1083 -1.88 -10.58 54.52
CA ARG A 1083 -0.66 -11.20 55.05
C ARG A 1083 -0.15 -12.31 54.13
N LEU A 1084 -1.05 -13.11 53.55
CA LEU A 1084 -0.68 -14.11 52.54
C LEU A 1084 -0.12 -13.44 51.27
N ALA A 1085 -0.73 -12.32 50.85
CA ALA A 1085 -0.21 -11.49 49.77
C ALA A 1085 1.20 -10.96 50.05
N GLY A 1086 1.44 -10.44 51.27
CA GLY A 1086 2.76 -10.02 51.71
C GLY A 1086 3.76 -11.17 51.68
N TRP A 1087 3.39 -12.34 52.18
CA TRP A 1087 4.25 -13.52 52.17
C TRP A 1087 4.57 -14.03 50.76
N ILE A 1088 3.61 -14.07 49.83
CA ILE A 1088 3.86 -14.42 48.42
C ILE A 1088 4.75 -13.38 47.75
N ALA A 1089 4.54 -12.09 48.05
CA ALA A 1089 5.38 -11.00 47.53
C ALA A 1089 6.82 -11.11 48.05
N ASP A 1090 7.01 -11.36 49.34
CA ASP A 1090 8.31 -11.54 49.98
C ASP A 1090 9.01 -12.79 49.44
N LEU A 1091 8.28 -13.89 49.22
CA LEU A 1091 8.82 -15.11 48.63
C LEU A 1091 9.28 -14.85 47.19
N LEU A 1092 8.44 -14.29 46.33
CA LEU A 1092 8.82 -13.92 44.96
C LEU A 1092 9.98 -12.91 44.92
N ALA A 1093 10.01 -11.94 45.84
CA ALA A 1093 11.12 -11.01 45.98
C ALA A 1093 12.42 -11.70 46.41
N SER A 1094 12.36 -12.64 47.35
CA SER A 1094 13.52 -13.44 47.79
C SER A 1094 14.03 -14.37 46.68
N LEU A 1095 13.14 -14.85 45.81
CA LEU A 1095 13.46 -15.65 44.64
C LEU A 1095 14.08 -14.77 43.53
N GLY A 1096 13.69 -13.51 43.39
CA GLY A 1096 14.26 -12.54 42.44
C GLY A 1096 15.49 -11.76 42.92
N ALA A 1097 15.87 -11.87 44.21
CA ALA A 1097 17.01 -11.15 44.79
C ALA A 1097 18.39 -11.70 44.38
N VAL A 1098 18.46 -12.72 43.52
CA VAL A 1098 19.69 -13.43 43.14
C VAL A 1098 20.68 -12.53 42.37
N GLU A 1099 20.21 -11.46 41.72
CA GLU A 1099 21.09 -10.50 41.03
C GLU A 1099 20.67 -9.02 41.24
N GLY A 1100 20.26 -8.64 42.45
CA GLY A 1100 20.12 -7.23 42.82
C GLY A 1100 18.97 -6.44 42.16
N ARG A 1101 18.05 -7.11 41.44
CA ARG A 1101 16.80 -6.52 40.95
C ARG A 1101 15.65 -6.86 41.89
N SER A 1102 15.48 -6.06 42.95
CA SER A 1102 14.26 -6.12 43.74
C SER A 1102 13.14 -5.44 42.94
N HIS A 1103 12.23 -6.23 42.36
CA HIS A 1103 11.00 -5.69 41.79
C HIS A 1103 10.01 -5.46 42.94
N PRO A 1104 9.66 -4.21 43.30
CA PRO A 1104 8.71 -3.97 44.38
C PRO A 1104 7.32 -4.42 43.91
N LEU A 1105 6.94 -5.63 44.29
CA LEU A 1105 5.70 -6.30 43.93
C LEU A 1105 4.66 -6.10 45.03
N VAL A 1106 3.45 -5.73 44.65
CA VAL A 1106 2.27 -5.74 45.52
C VAL A 1106 1.36 -6.85 45.03
N VAL A 1107 1.01 -7.78 45.90
CA VAL A 1107 0.04 -8.84 45.56
C VAL A 1107 -1.31 -8.47 46.17
N GLU A 1108 -2.38 -8.54 45.39
CA GLU A 1108 -3.75 -8.36 45.87
C GLU A 1108 -4.65 -9.51 45.41
N PHE A 1109 -5.74 -9.72 46.13
CA PHE A 1109 -6.74 -10.74 45.79
C PHE A 1109 -8.04 -10.06 45.34
N GLY A 1110 -8.53 -10.40 44.14
CA GLY A 1110 -9.77 -9.88 43.57
C GLY A 1110 -10.82 -10.99 43.35
N ARG A 1111 -12.09 -10.62 43.12
CA ARG A 1111 -13.11 -11.56 42.61
C ARG A 1111 -13.27 -11.32 41.11
N GLY A 1112 -13.13 -12.36 40.30
CA GLY A 1112 -13.31 -12.26 38.84
C GLY A 1112 -14.74 -11.82 38.49
N GLY A 1113 -14.93 -10.54 38.12
CA GLY A 1113 -16.26 -10.04 37.79
C GLY A 1113 -16.42 -8.55 37.46
N GLU A 1114 -15.48 -7.66 37.80
CA GLU A 1114 -15.68 -6.21 37.59
C GLU A 1114 -14.69 -5.61 36.56
N ASP A 1115 -15.20 -5.40 35.35
CA ASP A 1115 -14.97 -4.29 34.39
C ASP A 1115 -13.57 -3.71 34.10
N ARG A 1116 -12.46 -4.38 34.44
CA ARG A 1116 -11.10 -3.90 34.11
C ARG A 1116 -10.31 -4.71 33.08
N TRP A 1117 -10.89 -5.74 32.46
CA TRP A 1117 -10.16 -6.68 31.60
C TRP A 1117 -10.79 -6.82 30.20
N ASN A 1118 -10.37 -5.99 29.24
CA ASN A 1118 -10.68 -6.16 27.82
C ASN A 1118 -9.45 -6.73 27.08
N ALA A 1119 -9.37 -8.06 27.01
CA ALA A 1119 -8.68 -8.78 25.96
C ALA A 1119 -9.59 -9.93 25.52
N GLY A 1120 -9.82 -10.04 24.21
CA GLY A 1120 -10.87 -10.86 23.63
C GLY A 1120 -10.62 -12.37 23.66
N ARG A 1121 -11.76 -13.09 23.77
CA ARG A 1121 -12.07 -14.48 23.40
C ARG A 1121 -11.64 -15.63 24.34
N ASP A 1122 -12.66 -16.48 24.57
CA ASP A 1122 -12.72 -17.81 25.19
C ASP A 1122 -12.25 -18.00 26.65
N ARG A 1123 -13.16 -17.74 27.59
CA ARG A 1123 -13.04 -18.21 28.99
C ARG A 1123 -13.54 -19.66 29.11
N ARG A 1124 -12.64 -20.62 29.31
CA ARG A 1124 -12.94 -21.91 29.95
C ARG A 1124 -12.66 -21.80 31.45
N PHE A 1125 -13.56 -22.29 32.28
CA PHE A 1125 -13.63 -22.08 33.74
C PHE A 1125 -12.57 -22.84 34.59
N ASP A 1126 -11.39 -23.14 34.04
CA ASP A 1126 -10.34 -23.95 34.72
C ASP A 1126 -8.95 -23.28 34.81
N GLU A 1127 -8.76 -22.05 34.31
CA GLU A 1127 -7.47 -21.34 34.34
C GLU A 1127 -7.40 -20.27 35.45
N LEU A 1128 -6.28 -20.20 36.17
CA LEU A 1128 -6.03 -19.17 37.19
C LEU A 1128 -5.89 -17.80 36.51
N VAL A 1129 -6.84 -16.89 36.78
CA VAL A 1129 -6.80 -15.53 36.21
C VAL A 1129 -5.79 -14.68 37.00
N LEU A 1130 -4.72 -14.26 36.31
CA LEU A 1130 -3.64 -13.43 36.85
C LEU A 1130 -3.56 -12.10 36.12
N GLY A 1131 -3.65 -11.01 36.90
CA GLY A 1131 -3.53 -9.66 36.39
C GLY A 1131 -2.27 -8.95 36.86
N CYS A 1132 -1.52 -8.32 35.96
CA CYS A 1132 -0.36 -7.49 36.35
C CYS A 1132 -0.54 -6.07 35.80
N LEU A 1133 -0.39 -5.07 36.67
CA LEU A 1133 -0.51 -3.65 36.30
C LEU A 1133 0.59 -2.83 36.99
N PRO A 1134 1.23 -1.89 36.30
CA PRO A 1134 2.08 -0.91 36.96
C PRO A 1134 1.21 0.06 37.77
N VAL A 1135 1.51 0.21 39.06
CA VAL A 1135 0.81 1.13 39.96
C VAL A 1135 1.81 2.09 40.57
N ALA A 1136 1.53 3.39 40.44
CA ALA A 1136 2.29 4.42 41.13
C ALA A 1136 1.90 4.43 42.61
N THR A 1137 2.88 4.14 43.48
CA THR A 1137 2.71 4.27 44.93
C THR A 1137 3.57 5.42 45.45
N ARG A 1138 3.34 5.89 46.68
CA ARG A 1138 4.19 6.92 47.32
C ARG A 1138 5.67 6.52 47.42
N GLU A 1139 5.97 5.23 47.34
CA GLU A 1139 7.32 4.68 47.46
C GLU A 1139 7.96 4.35 46.10
N GLY A 1140 7.32 4.75 44.99
CA GLY A 1140 7.80 4.51 43.62
C GLY A 1140 6.87 3.61 42.79
N PRO A 1141 7.23 3.34 41.52
CA PRO A 1141 6.47 2.44 40.65
C PRO A 1141 6.57 1.02 41.19
N ARG A 1142 5.41 0.38 41.40
CA ARG A 1142 5.29 -1.02 41.83
C ARG A 1142 4.49 -1.82 40.82
N GLN A 1143 4.73 -3.12 40.77
CA GLN A 1143 3.88 -4.03 40.00
C GLN A 1143 2.78 -4.57 40.91
N LEU A 1144 1.52 -4.41 40.52
CA LEU A 1144 0.39 -4.99 41.22
C LEU A 1144 0.01 -6.31 40.54
N LEU A 1145 0.19 -7.42 41.25
CA LEU A 1145 -0.24 -8.74 40.83
C LEU A 1145 -1.57 -9.09 41.51
N VAL A 1146 -2.62 -9.26 40.73
CA VAL A 1146 -3.96 -9.59 41.23
C VAL A 1146 -4.27 -11.06 40.99
N LEU A 1147 -4.54 -11.78 42.07
CA LEU A 1147 -4.93 -13.19 42.10
C LEU A 1147 -6.45 -13.31 42.25
N ASP A 1148 -7.09 -14.15 41.42
CA ASP A 1148 -8.50 -14.46 41.62
C ASP A 1148 -8.71 -15.32 42.87
N SER A 1149 -9.29 -14.72 43.90
CA SER A 1149 -9.64 -15.33 45.18
C SER A 1149 -10.63 -16.49 45.09
N SER A 1150 -11.34 -16.61 43.96
CA SER A 1150 -12.31 -17.68 43.73
C SER A 1150 -11.69 -18.96 43.15
N HIS A 1151 -10.44 -18.91 42.67
CA HIS A 1151 -9.76 -20.05 42.04
C HIS A 1151 -9.45 -21.17 43.04
N ARG A 1152 -9.57 -22.45 42.62
CA ARG A 1152 -9.48 -23.61 43.52
C ARG A 1152 -8.15 -23.72 44.29
N PHE A 1153 -7.01 -23.47 43.65
CA PHE A 1153 -5.69 -23.53 44.32
C PHE A 1153 -5.47 -22.35 45.27
N VAL A 1154 -5.99 -21.17 44.92
CA VAL A 1154 -5.94 -19.98 45.79
C VAL A 1154 -6.83 -20.18 47.01
N ARG A 1155 -8.02 -20.80 46.85
CA ARG A 1155 -8.89 -21.16 47.98
C ARG A 1155 -8.28 -22.21 48.90
N ARG A 1156 -7.55 -23.19 48.35
CA ARG A 1156 -6.79 -24.18 49.13
C ARG A 1156 -5.67 -23.51 49.94
N LEU A 1157 -4.91 -22.61 49.32
CA LEU A 1157 -3.87 -21.83 50.00
C LEU A 1157 -4.42 -20.87 51.06
N LEU A 1158 -5.58 -20.26 50.82
CA LEU A 1158 -6.23 -19.40 51.83
C LEU A 1158 -6.75 -20.21 53.03
N ALA A 1159 -7.04 -21.51 52.83
CA ALA A 1159 -7.50 -22.41 53.89
C ALA A 1159 -6.34 -23.03 54.70
N ASP A 1160 -5.23 -23.37 54.04
CA ASP A 1160 -4.02 -23.89 54.67
C ASP A 1160 -2.74 -23.44 53.93
N PRO A 1161 -2.21 -22.24 54.28
CA PRO A 1161 -1.06 -21.65 53.58
C PRO A 1161 0.24 -22.47 53.69
N ARG A 1162 0.36 -23.34 54.70
CA ARG A 1162 1.60 -24.06 55.00
C ARG A 1162 1.52 -25.57 54.73
N GLY A 1163 0.33 -26.16 54.71
CA GLY A 1163 0.15 -27.59 54.51
C GLY A 1163 -0.03 -28.01 53.06
N ASP A 1164 -0.56 -27.14 52.18
CA ASP A 1164 -0.86 -27.49 50.79
C ASP A 1164 0.26 -27.08 49.82
N ARG A 1165 1.40 -27.79 49.93
CA ARG A 1165 2.63 -27.55 49.15
C ARG A 1165 2.40 -27.61 47.65
N GLU A 1166 1.52 -28.51 47.20
CA GLU A 1166 1.17 -28.64 45.79
C GLU A 1166 0.43 -27.40 45.28
N ALA A 1167 -0.59 -26.93 46.02
CA ALA A 1167 -1.30 -25.71 45.66
C ALA A 1167 -0.38 -24.49 45.66
N LEU A 1168 0.58 -24.42 46.58
CA LEU A 1168 1.58 -23.36 46.66
C LEU A 1168 2.47 -23.31 45.42
N ALA A 1169 3.05 -24.46 45.03
CA ALA A 1169 3.91 -24.54 43.86
C ALA A 1169 3.18 -24.13 42.57
N TRP A 1170 1.96 -24.62 42.38
CA TRP A 1170 1.17 -24.27 41.19
C TRP A 1170 0.87 -22.77 41.12
N VAL A 1171 0.56 -22.12 42.24
CA VAL A 1171 0.32 -20.68 42.27
C VAL A 1171 1.61 -19.89 42.05
N LEU A 1172 2.74 -20.29 42.64
CA LEU A 1172 4.03 -19.61 42.44
C LEU A 1172 4.53 -19.71 41.00
N LEU A 1173 4.43 -20.90 40.39
CA LEU A 1173 4.78 -21.12 38.98
C LEU A 1173 3.90 -20.27 38.05
N ALA A 1174 2.59 -20.21 38.32
CA ALA A 1174 1.69 -19.39 37.52
C ALA A 1174 1.97 -17.89 37.67
N CYS A 1175 2.21 -17.40 38.90
CA CYS A 1175 2.61 -16.02 39.18
C CYS A 1175 3.91 -15.65 38.45
N PHE A 1176 4.91 -16.54 38.50
CA PHE A 1176 6.18 -16.34 37.81
C PHE A 1176 6.02 -16.29 36.29
N GLY A 1177 5.29 -17.25 35.71
CA GLY A 1177 5.00 -17.24 34.28
C GLY A 1177 4.32 -15.94 33.82
N ARG A 1178 3.34 -15.44 34.59
CA ARG A 1178 2.66 -14.19 34.26
C ARG A 1178 3.54 -12.95 34.46
N LEU A 1179 4.39 -12.93 35.48
CA LEU A 1179 5.36 -11.86 35.68
C LEU A 1179 6.40 -11.84 34.57
N ASN A 1180 6.88 -13.00 34.09
CA ASN A 1180 7.81 -13.13 32.96
C ASN A 1180 7.18 -12.64 31.64
N GLU A 1181 5.88 -12.90 31.44
CA GLU A 1181 5.15 -12.42 30.27
C GLU A 1181 5.03 -10.88 30.23
N VAL A 1182 5.01 -10.23 31.39
CA VAL A 1182 4.82 -8.77 31.53
C VAL A 1182 6.14 -8.02 31.77
N LEU A 1183 7.15 -8.67 32.35
CA LEU A 1183 8.48 -8.14 32.64
C LEU A 1183 9.50 -8.88 31.75
N ALA A 1184 10.01 -8.23 30.69
CA ALA A 1184 11.06 -8.80 29.84
C ALA A 1184 12.39 -9.00 30.61
N ALA A 1185 13.26 -9.98 30.40
CA ALA A 1185 13.12 -11.37 29.95
C ALA A 1185 13.88 -12.18 31.01
N VAL A 1186 13.25 -13.21 31.60
CA VAL A 1186 13.92 -14.17 32.49
C VAL A 1186 14.80 -15.08 31.63
N SER A 1187 16.08 -15.27 31.99
CA SER A 1187 16.94 -16.22 31.27
C SER A 1187 16.56 -17.67 31.60
N ASP A 1188 16.91 -18.64 30.75
CA ASP A 1188 16.71 -20.07 31.06
C ASP A 1188 17.42 -20.48 32.37
N GLU A 1189 18.52 -19.80 32.74
CA GLU A 1189 19.21 -19.98 34.02
C GLU A 1189 18.41 -19.43 35.21
N ASP A 1190 17.76 -18.28 35.05
CA ASP A 1190 16.87 -17.70 36.07
C ASP A 1190 15.63 -18.56 36.27
N GLU A 1191 15.07 -19.11 35.19
CA GLU A 1191 13.94 -20.04 35.24
C GLU A 1191 14.35 -21.36 35.91
N LEU A 1192 15.51 -21.92 35.58
CA LEU A 1192 16.03 -23.13 36.21
C LEU A 1192 16.35 -22.92 37.70
N ALA A 1193 16.96 -21.78 38.06
CA ALA A 1193 17.24 -21.41 39.45
C ALA A 1193 15.94 -21.19 40.25
N PHE A 1194 14.92 -20.60 39.62
CA PHE A 1194 13.59 -20.48 40.21
C PHE A 1194 12.94 -21.85 40.44
N GLN A 1195 12.94 -22.73 39.43
CA GLN A 1195 12.41 -24.09 39.54
C GLN A 1195 13.13 -24.93 40.61
N GLN A 1196 14.46 -24.83 40.70
CA GLN A 1196 15.24 -25.48 41.76
C GLN A 1196 14.88 -24.96 43.14
N ARG A 1197 14.73 -23.64 43.31
CA ARG A 1197 14.32 -23.08 44.61
C ARG A 1197 12.89 -23.42 44.99
N VAL A 1198 11.98 -23.54 44.02
CA VAL A 1198 10.62 -24.05 44.27
C VAL A 1198 10.68 -25.51 44.73
N LEU A 1199 11.52 -26.34 44.09
CA LEU A 1199 11.74 -27.73 44.49
C LEU A 1199 12.35 -27.84 45.91
N ASP A 1200 13.38 -27.05 46.23
CA ASP A 1200 13.98 -27.00 47.57
C ASP A 1200 12.94 -26.63 48.65
N LEU A 1201 12.05 -25.68 48.33
CA LEU A 1201 10.97 -25.25 49.23
C LEU A 1201 9.92 -26.36 49.44
N LEU A 1202 9.70 -27.21 48.43
CA LEU A 1202 8.79 -28.35 48.49
C LEU A 1202 9.41 -29.55 49.24
N GLU A 1203 10.72 -29.71 49.18
CA GLU A 1203 11.45 -30.85 49.78
C GLU A 1203 11.86 -30.61 51.24
N THR A 1204 12.04 -29.36 51.68
CA THR A 1204 12.46 -29.07 53.06
C THR A 1204 11.35 -29.43 54.08
N PRO A 1205 11.58 -30.36 55.03
CA PRO A 1205 10.61 -30.67 56.08
C PRO A 1205 10.56 -29.51 57.08
N ALA A 1206 9.37 -28.98 57.33
CA ALA A 1206 9.17 -27.90 58.30
C ALA A 1206 9.42 -28.42 59.73
N GLN A 1207 10.62 -28.18 60.27
CA GLN A 1207 10.89 -28.27 61.71
C GLN A 1207 11.72 -27.07 62.19
N MET A 1208 11.12 -26.37 63.16
CA MET A 1208 11.51 -25.14 63.88
C MET A 1208 12.94 -25.13 64.46
N PRO A 1209 13.54 -23.96 64.78
CA PRO A 1209 13.00 -22.59 64.80
C PRO A 1209 13.37 -21.74 63.57
#